data_AF-A0A9W7E3I0-F1
#
_entry.id   AF-A0A9W7E3I0-F1
#
_cell.length_a   1.000
_cell.length_b   1.000
_cell.length_c   1.000
_cell.angle_alpha   90.00
_cell.angle_beta   90.00
_cell.angle_gamma   90.00
#
_symmetry.space_group_name_H-M   'P 1'
#
loop_
_entity.id
_entity.type
_entity.pdbx_description
1 polymer ?
#
loop_
_entity_poly.entity_id
_entity_poly.type
_entity_poly.pdbx_seq_one_letter_code
_entity_poly.pdbx_strand_id
1 'polypeptide(L)'
;MRSPSDTPMDKLKPPRAVKRDSTDTPLNQFWMGSTRLVRYLKQFDDGFKRERRLLDACSNPGTVQTIIQQLAARSQHDRAHEALTTLYQRNPNPKYVGLAYLLLLKFESGDGIFGIVERVQDRIHRCSSAQKQAYTLTVTQGAHLMECRSEPLQFTEWDSLLNNSKILENNTEVASSSTNTIPALRYCIHPTERQALRRIQEIFEDYLETHKENAFMSAFHEPARWYYDVTGNHHHRDHVDVHGLNGWLCLIRGWFGAQIPIIPEASDGDAFKGCSDVWAGMSKSAWDVFKSNKNFGKSYKGMSRQLKSSMVTDKRYGSNFSSGVETGFVGRTAQHMENGAKKKQSKYRPYCEKFAYFFRLEFLVKKLFEVLNAEEKAEHIGFRKCCDVLFPIFCERELRLREVPDFLEFMYDDMLMNLQIGKAARFFWWLGVIKEGYTSPLKVEEEHGLKSHDCGKCGHKASPPGKFCDECGNKIMENWNEEEAFFGEAKGGAVEEEERKVAAKKTTTKTTPLARSSKSPMRPEAPNPKKARRRPSPRTSLELVINKPPTPPKAKEQHAHPNCVVCGAGPMAPFKFCVGCGDNMEHQRAARADTRKKARANWKKAVTVVKAINRFARGGRDLRERKPAAKSRAKIICVAADCGCELSPPFFFCHECGTKQPGGATATATATKVTTPTQRKNSNLNVNKVKVKPKPRPVTPEAALPPPAEEEDPMTCPICMEITTTTILIPHWQSKGDISGHKMCADCSKNYNKNECPFCHEVSIKEEIMVLIRNFIQAMKSSSGDPQRAAALAERWQWFEMEFSTNVTVIHRVCKLVLEDPQFISHLKTGIREKNAWIRDANGLIFRWRSLCKDGKINVGEDTKKDLESGYKLSLSLLKNTGANGHHMGAFYSQALAVWLAAFQGQDDGDTLRNMVKHAGGVVIEMYKKGKRENGKLKKEVRERIVGEYSGIFSAMVWGGEEVDPVWKAFYR
;
A
#
# COMPACT_ATOMS: atom_id res chain seq x y z
N MET A 1 31.33 8.91 52.30
CA MET A 1 30.38 9.61 51.39
C MET A 1 30.81 11.07 51.32
N ARG A 2 31.36 11.54 50.20
CA ARG A 2 31.66 12.96 49.95
C ARG A 2 30.66 13.47 48.90
N SER A 3 30.07 14.62 49.16
CA SER A 3 29.16 15.33 48.26
C SER A 3 29.86 15.66 46.93
N PRO A 4 29.17 15.61 45.78
CA PRO A 4 29.75 16.03 44.51
C PRO A 4 29.96 17.55 44.55
N SER A 5 31.18 17.98 44.30
CA SER A 5 31.58 19.38 44.22
C SER A 5 30.92 20.09 43.04
N ASP A 6 30.22 21.19 43.33
CA ASP A 6 29.73 22.17 42.38
C ASP A 6 30.88 22.73 41.54
N THR A 7 31.09 22.16 40.36
CA THR A 7 32.01 22.72 39.37
C THR A 7 31.18 23.63 38.46
N PRO A 8 31.53 24.93 38.31
CA PRO A 8 30.77 25.84 37.46
C PRO A 8 30.77 25.32 36.02
N MET A 9 29.60 25.04 35.46
CA MET A 9 29.46 24.74 34.04
C MET A 9 29.84 25.99 33.24
N ASP A 10 31.06 25.98 32.69
CA ASP A 10 31.52 26.99 31.75
C ASP A 10 30.48 27.20 30.64
N LYS A 11 30.15 28.46 30.38
CA LYS A 11 29.20 28.89 29.34
C LYS A 11 29.71 28.50 27.96
N LEU A 12 29.43 27.26 27.55
CA LEU A 12 29.73 26.73 26.21
C LEU A 12 29.08 27.63 25.15
N LYS A 13 29.91 28.30 24.33
CA LYS A 13 29.43 29.06 23.18
C LYS A 13 28.57 28.17 22.28
N PRO A 14 27.42 28.67 21.76
CA PRO A 14 26.57 27.88 20.89
C PRO A 14 27.36 27.43 19.63
N PRO A 15 27.23 26.17 19.20
CA PRO A 15 27.95 25.67 18.04
C PRO A 15 27.55 26.45 16.79
N ARG A 16 28.55 26.92 16.02
CA ARG A 16 28.32 27.58 14.72
C ARG A 16 27.58 26.63 13.79
N ALA A 17 26.59 27.13 13.04
CA ALA A 17 25.85 26.36 12.05
C ALA A 17 26.81 25.78 10.99
N VAL A 18 27.07 24.48 11.07
CA VAL A 18 27.91 23.76 10.10
C VAL A 18 27.11 23.61 8.81
N LYS A 19 27.64 24.12 7.68
CA LYS A 19 27.08 23.83 6.35
C LYS A 19 27.21 22.32 6.11
N ARG A 20 26.11 21.58 6.22
CA ARG A 20 26.08 20.13 6.00
C ARG A 20 26.05 19.82 4.50
N ASP A 21 26.68 18.72 4.11
CA ASP A 21 26.57 18.22 2.74
C ASP A 21 25.11 17.84 2.45
N SER A 22 24.62 18.11 1.24
CA SER A 22 23.28 17.73 0.76
C SER A 22 22.98 16.23 0.86
N THR A 23 24.03 15.41 0.98
CA THR A 23 23.97 13.96 1.14
C THR A 23 24.16 13.47 2.58
N ASP A 24 24.35 14.36 3.56
CA ASP A 24 24.43 13.96 4.97
C ASP A 24 23.03 13.66 5.52
N THR A 25 22.89 12.52 6.20
CA THR A 25 21.62 12.05 6.75
C THR A 25 21.60 12.18 8.28
N PRO A 26 20.48 12.61 8.89
CA PRO A 26 20.31 12.72 10.34
C PRO A 26 20.31 11.38 11.05
N LEU A 27 20.03 10.26 10.38
CA LEU A 27 20.04 8.94 11.01
C LEU A 27 21.42 8.54 11.50
N ASN A 28 21.47 7.86 12.65
CA ASN A 28 22.68 7.18 13.10
C ASN A 28 23.15 6.17 12.04
N GLN A 29 24.46 6.06 11.84
CA GLN A 29 25.05 5.16 10.85
C GLN A 29 24.67 3.69 11.11
N PHE A 30 24.50 3.31 12.39
CA PHE A 30 24.00 1.99 12.78
C PHE A 30 22.68 1.68 12.06
N TRP A 31 21.72 2.61 12.12
CA TRP A 31 20.41 2.45 11.51
C TRP A 31 20.46 2.41 9.99
N MET A 32 21.40 3.11 9.36
CA MET A 32 21.58 3.02 7.91
C MET A 32 22.00 1.61 7.48
N GLY A 33 22.92 0.98 8.22
CA GLY A 33 23.37 -0.38 7.96
C GLY A 33 22.43 -1.49 8.46
N SER A 34 21.58 -1.21 9.46
CA SER A 34 20.69 -2.23 10.03
C SER A 34 19.53 -2.59 9.11
N THR A 35 19.23 -3.88 9.08
CA THR A 35 18.01 -4.46 8.50
C THR A 35 17.56 -5.60 9.40
N ARG A 36 16.25 -5.88 9.43
CA ARG A 36 15.65 -7.09 10.00
C ARG A 36 16.37 -8.32 9.48
N LEU A 37 16.71 -8.37 8.19
CA LEU A 37 17.46 -9.50 7.64
C LEU A 37 18.84 -9.70 8.31
N VAL A 38 19.60 -8.62 8.55
CA VAL A 38 20.90 -8.73 9.24
C VAL A 38 20.69 -9.19 10.69
N ARG A 39 19.67 -8.65 11.37
CA ARG A 39 19.29 -9.08 12.72
C ARG A 39 18.85 -10.55 12.75
N TYR A 40 18.10 -10.99 11.75
CA TYR A 40 17.66 -12.38 11.57
C TYR A 40 18.81 -13.34 11.37
N LEU A 41 19.77 -12.98 10.52
CA LEU A 41 20.97 -13.79 10.35
C LEU A 41 21.77 -13.90 11.65
N LYS A 42 21.87 -12.80 12.42
CA LYS A 42 22.49 -12.83 13.75
C LYS A 42 21.72 -13.73 14.72
N GLN A 43 20.40 -13.65 14.74
CA GLN A 43 19.58 -14.53 15.57
C GLN A 43 19.72 -16.01 15.18
N PHE A 44 19.82 -16.32 13.89
CA PHE A 44 20.15 -17.68 13.42
C PHE A 44 21.51 -18.13 13.94
N ASP A 45 22.55 -17.30 13.82
CA ASP A 45 23.87 -17.62 14.38
C ASP A 45 23.85 -17.79 15.90
N ASP A 46 23.10 -16.96 16.63
CA ASP A 46 22.95 -17.09 18.08
C ASP A 46 22.11 -18.33 18.45
N GLY A 47 21.14 -18.72 17.61
CA GLY A 47 20.46 -20.00 17.69
C GLY A 47 21.42 -21.18 17.52
N PHE A 48 22.29 -21.14 16.51
CA PHE A 48 23.31 -22.16 16.27
C PHE A 48 24.37 -22.25 17.38
N LYS A 49 24.71 -21.12 18.03
CA LYS A 49 25.62 -21.12 19.19
C LYS A 49 24.97 -21.73 20.43
N ARG A 50 23.69 -21.43 20.66
CA ARG A 50 22.93 -21.98 21.80
C ARG A 50 22.67 -23.47 21.63
N GLU A 51 22.34 -23.90 20.41
CA GLU A 51 22.02 -25.29 20.11
C GLU A 51 22.88 -25.80 18.95
N ARG A 52 23.99 -26.48 19.29
CA ARG A 52 24.92 -27.01 18.30
C ARG A 52 24.26 -28.05 17.39
N ARG A 53 23.30 -28.83 17.90
CA ARG A 53 22.58 -29.84 17.11
C ARG A 53 21.78 -29.23 15.98
N LEU A 54 21.23 -28.02 16.19
CA LEU A 54 20.53 -27.28 15.16
C LEU A 54 21.46 -26.92 14.00
N LEU A 55 22.69 -26.48 14.32
CA LEU A 55 23.70 -26.21 13.30
C LEU A 55 24.07 -27.48 12.54
N ASP A 56 24.29 -28.58 13.24
CA ASP A 56 24.68 -29.85 12.63
C ASP A 56 23.56 -30.39 11.72
N ALA A 57 22.29 -30.34 12.17
CA ALA A 57 21.12 -30.72 11.38
C ALA A 57 20.92 -29.84 10.14
N CYS A 58 21.02 -28.51 10.28
CA CYS A 58 20.86 -27.58 9.17
C CYS A 58 22.07 -27.55 8.22
N SER A 59 23.22 -28.10 8.63
CA SER A 59 24.41 -28.23 7.79
C SER A 59 24.54 -29.62 7.15
N ASN A 60 23.85 -30.63 7.68
CA ASN A 60 23.85 -31.99 7.14
C ASN A 60 22.95 -32.08 5.90
N PRO A 61 23.49 -32.34 4.69
CA PRO A 61 22.67 -32.41 3.49
C PRO A 61 21.59 -33.49 3.52
N GLY A 62 21.83 -34.63 4.19
CA GLY A 62 20.84 -35.71 4.32
C GLY A 62 19.64 -35.27 5.15
N THR A 63 19.87 -34.68 6.32
CA THR A 63 18.81 -34.14 7.19
C THR A 63 18.02 -33.05 6.48
N VAL A 64 18.71 -32.11 5.80
CA VAL A 64 18.02 -31.04 5.06
C VAL A 64 17.22 -31.58 3.87
N GLN A 65 17.69 -32.64 3.19
CA GLN A 65 16.88 -33.29 2.14
C GLN A 65 15.59 -33.89 2.70
N THR A 66 15.63 -34.51 3.88
CA THR A 66 14.40 -34.96 4.56
C THR A 66 13.46 -33.78 4.86
N ILE A 67 13.99 -32.66 5.38
CA ILE A 67 13.19 -31.45 5.63
C ILE A 67 12.56 -30.94 4.31
N ILE A 68 13.33 -30.87 3.23
CA ILE A 68 12.87 -30.44 1.91
C ILE A 68 11.76 -31.36 1.38
N GLN A 69 11.90 -32.67 1.53
CA GLN A 69 10.89 -33.64 1.10
C GLN A 69 9.56 -33.42 1.82
N GLN A 70 9.60 -33.19 3.13
CA GLN A 70 8.41 -32.94 3.95
C GLN A 70 7.77 -31.59 3.63
N LEU A 71 8.60 -30.54 3.48
CA LEU A 71 8.12 -29.21 3.09
C LEU A 71 7.49 -29.23 1.70
N ALA A 72 8.09 -29.95 0.74
CA ALA A 72 7.56 -30.13 -0.60
C ALA A 72 6.21 -30.87 -0.57
N ALA A 73 6.12 -31.97 0.17
CA ALA A 73 4.87 -32.72 0.32
C ALA A 73 3.75 -31.86 0.92
N ARG A 74 4.06 -31.09 1.98
CA ARG A 74 3.10 -30.20 2.64
C ARG A 74 2.71 -29.00 1.78
N SER A 75 3.61 -28.52 0.93
CA SER A 75 3.34 -27.42 0.00
C SER A 75 2.37 -27.78 -1.12
N GLN A 76 2.19 -29.07 -1.44
CA GLN A 76 1.39 -29.55 -2.58
C GLN A 76 1.76 -28.95 -3.95
N HIS A 77 2.90 -28.26 -4.08
CA HIS A 77 3.29 -27.62 -5.33
C HIS A 77 4.13 -28.57 -6.20
N ASP A 78 3.77 -28.66 -7.48
CA ASP A 78 4.56 -29.38 -8.48
C ASP A 78 5.99 -28.83 -8.51
N ARG A 79 7.00 -29.70 -8.49
CA ARG A 79 8.43 -29.33 -8.49
C ARG A 79 8.91 -28.58 -7.24
N ALA A 80 8.15 -28.57 -6.14
CA ALA A 80 8.59 -27.92 -4.89
C ALA A 80 9.96 -28.45 -4.43
N HIS A 81 10.13 -29.78 -4.47
CA HIS A 81 11.36 -30.46 -4.10
C HIS A 81 12.58 -29.96 -4.90
N GLU A 82 12.46 -29.85 -6.23
CA GLU A 82 13.53 -29.40 -7.13
C GLU A 82 13.95 -27.96 -6.80
N ALA A 83 12.97 -27.07 -6.63
CA ALA A 83 13.20 -25.67 -6.35
C ALA A 83 13.85 -25.44 -4.98
N LEU A 84 13.34 -26.07 -3.93
CA LEU A 84 13.88 -25.99 -2.58
C LEU A 84 15.30 -26.57 -2.51
N THR A 85 15.54 -27.71 -3.18
CA THR A 85 16.87 -28.31 -3.30
C THR A 85 17.85 -27.36 -4.00
N THR A 86 17.41 -26.75 -5.11
CA THR A 86 18.24 -25.81 -5.88
C THR A 86 18.61 -24.59 -5.03
N LEU A 87 17.66 -24.04 -4.26
CA LEU A 87 17.92 -22.89 -3.38
C LEU A 87 18.92 -23.24 -2.29
N TYR A 88 18.77 -24.39 -1.63
CA TYR A 88 19.72 -24.86 -0.62
C TYR A 88 21.13 -25.05 -1.20
N GLN A 89 21.26 -25.77 -2.32
CA GLN A 89 22.56 -26.14 -2.89
C GLN A 89 23.34 -24.97 -3.49
N ARG A 90 22.65 -23.97 -4.04
CA ARG A 90 23.31 -22.84 -4.72
C ARG A 90 23.65 -21.68 -3.79
N ASN A 91 23.20 -21.72 -2.53
CA ASN A 91 23.42 -20.64 -1.61
C ASN A 91 24.82 -20.71 -0.96
N PRO A 92 25.52 -19.57 -0.77
CA PRO A 92 26.79 -19.56 -0.04
C PRO A 92 26.65 -19.95 1.44
N ASN A 93 25.46 -19.79 2.04
CA ASN A 93 25.19 -20.13 3.44
C ASN A 93 24.01 -21.09 3.56
N PRO A 94 24.17 -22.36 3.14
CA PRO A 94 23.07 -23.34 3.09
C PRO A 94 22.43 -23.58 4.47
N LYS A 95 23.21 -23.47 5.56
CA LYS A 95 22.70 -23.62 6.95
C LYS A 95 21.54 -22.69 7.29
N TYR A 96 21.52 -21.45 6.80
CA TYR A 96 20.44 -20.50 7.08
C TYR A 96 19.16 -20.89 6.32
N VAL A 97 19.31 -21.42 5.10
CA VAL A 97 18.18 -21.94 4.32
C VAL A 97 17.61 -23.20 4.98
N GLY A 98 18.47 -24.12 5.43
CA GLY A 98 18.06 -25.32 6.15
C GLY A 98 17.29 -25.00 7.42
N LEU A 99 17.75 -24.02 8.21
CA LEU A 99 17.05 -23.56 9.40
C LEU A 99 15.70 -22.92 9.05
N ALA A 100 15.66 -22.06 8.04
CA ALA A 100 14.41 -21.44 7.61
C ALA A 100 13.38 -22.49 7.15
N TYR A 101 13.79 -23.53 6.41
CA TYR A 101 12.91 -24.63 6.03
C TYR A 101 12.38 -25.42 7.22
N LEU A 102 13.23 -25.69 8.22
CA LEU A 102 12.79 -26.33 9.44
C LEU A 102 11.74 -25.49 10.18
N LEU A 103 11.96 -24.18 10.30
CA LEU A 103 11.04 -23.26 10.97
C LEU A 103 9.71 -23.16 10.24
N LEU A 104 9.73 -23.11 8.90
CA LEU A 104 8.52 -23.18 8.08
C LEU A 104 7.76 -24.48 8.33
N LEU A 105 8.44 -25.62 8.29
CA LEU A 105 7.81 -26.91 8.52
C LEU A 105 7.21 -27.03 9.93
N LYS A 106 7.87 -26.46 10.95
CA LYS A 106 7.40 -26.49 12.34
C LYS A 106 6.22 -25.56 12.59
N PHE A 107 6.24 -24.35 12.06
CA PHE A 107 5.39 -23.27 12.57
C PHE A 107 4.50 -22.61 11.53
N GLU A 108 4.76 -22.81 10.24
CA GLU A 108 3.95 -22.23 9.18
C GLU A 108 2.75 -23.13 8.86
N SER A 109 1.68 -22.48 8.42
CA SER A 109 0.48 -23.13 7.89
C SER A 109 0.77 -23.82 6.54
N GLY A 110 -0.08 -24.76 6.12
CA GLY A 110 0.05 -25.38 4.79
C GLY A 110 0.00 -24.34 3.66
N ASP A 111 -0.96 -23.43 3.75
CA ASP A 111 -1.15 -22.33 2.78
C ASP A 111 0.03 -21.35 2.79
N GLY A 112 0.57 -21.02 3.97
CA GLY A 112 1.76 -20.20 4.10
C GLY A 112 2.97 -20.84 3.42
N ILE A 113 3.17 -22.15 3.63
CA ILE A 113 4.22 -22.92 2.95
C ILE A 113 4.00 -22.90 1.43
N PHE A 114 2.79 -23.18 0.95
CA PHE A 114 2.44 -23.11 -0.48
C PHE A 114 2.86 -21.75 -1.08
N GLY A 115 2.42 -20.65 -0.47
CA GLY A 115 2.68 -19.29 -0.98
C GLY A 115 4.16 -18.89 -0.95
N ILE A 116 4.97 -19.48 -0.07
CA ILE A 116 6.42 -19.24 -0.05
C ILE A 116 7.11 -20.08 -1.12
N VAL A 117 6.75 -21.36 -1.25
CA VAL A 117 7.33 -22.28 -2.24
C VAL A 117 7.06 -21.81 -3.66
N GLU A 118 5.83 -21.38 -3.97
CA GLU A 118 5.46 -20.81 -5.27
C GLU A 118 6.35 -19.60 -5.61
N ARG A 119 6.52 -18.68 -4.65
CA ARG A 119 7.38 -17.50 -4.80
C ARG A 119 8.86 -17.84 -4.95
N VAL A 120 9.33 -18.90 -4.31
CA VAL A 120 10.71 -19.41 -4.49
C VAL A 120 10.86 -19.99 -5.89
N GLN A 121 9.90 -20.78 -6.36
CA GLN A 121 9.91 -21.40 -7.69
C GLN A 121 9.93 -20.39 -8.83
N ASP A 122 9.14 -19.33 -8.72
CA ASP A 122 9.13 -18.23 -9.69
C ASP A 122 10.53 -17.64 -9.90
N ARG A 123 11.38 -17.66 -8.86
CA ARG A 123 12.67 -16.97 -8.82
C ARG A 123 13.88 -17.90 -9.01
N ILE A 124 13.83 -19.13 -8.51
CA ILE A 124 15.01 -19.99 -8.38
C ILE A 124 15.56 -20.48 -9.73
N HIS A 125 14.70 -20.62 -10.74
CA HIS A 125 15.10 -21.04 -12.09
C HIS A 125 15.53 -19.87 -12.98
N ARG A 126 15.52 -18.64 -12.46
CA ARG A 126 15.93 -17.43 -13.17
C ARG A 126 17.40 -17.11 -12.89
N CYS A 127 17.83 -15.88 -13.21
CA CYS A 127 19.20 -15.42 -13.00
C CYS A 127 19.61 -15.41 -11.51
N SER A 128 20.91 -15.31 -11.22
CA SER A 128 21.45 -15.30 -9.85
C SER A 128 20.84 -14.22 -8.95
N SER A 129 20.51 -13.05 -9.51
CA SER A 129 19.81 -11.98 -8.80
C SER A 129 18.46 -12.45 -8.24
N ALA A 130 17.63 -13.08 -9.08
CA ALA A 130 16.35 -13.63 -8.66
C ALA A 130 16.53 -14.77 -7.63
N GLN A 131 17.54 -15.61 -7.79
CA GLN A 131 17.86 -16.67 -6.81
C GLN A 131 18.19 -16.08 -5.43
N LYS A 132 18.89 -14.94 -5.37
CA LYS A 132 19.16 -14.19 -4.13
C LYS A 132 17.91 -13.60 -3.48
N GLN A 133 16.94 -13.16 -4.30
CA GLN A 133 15.64 -12.73 -3.78
C GLN A 133 14.86 -13.90 -3.18
N ALA A 134 14.91 -15.09 -3.79
CA ALA A 134 14.33 -16.30 -3.22
C ALA A 134 14.96 -16.65 -1.86
N TYR A 135 16.29 -16.56 -1.76
CA TYR A 135 17.00 -16.73 -0.49
C TYR A 135 16.52 -15.74 0.58
N THR A 136 16.47 -14.45 0.24
CA THR A 136 16.06 -13.39 1.18
C THR A 136 14.64 -13.64 1.68
N LEU A 137 13.71 -13.97 0.77
CA LEU A 137 12.33 -14.31 1.11
C LEU A 137 12.25 -15.47 2.10
N THR A 138 12.93 -16.58 1.81
CA THR A 138 12.91 -17.78 2.65
C THR A 138 13.48 -17.51 4.04
N VAL A 139 14.66 -16.88 4.11
CA VAL A 139 15.34 -16.61 5.39
C VAL A 139 14.54 -15.63 6.24
N THR A 140 14.02 -14.55 5.65
CA THR A 140 13.20 -13.57 6.37
C THR A 140 11.96 -14.22 6.97
N GLN A 141 11.24 -15.08 6.22
CA GLN A 141 10.07 -15.76 6.78
C GLN A 141 10.45 -16.72 7.90
N GLY A 142 11.47 -17.56 7.69
CA GLY A 142 11.90 -18.51 8.72
C GLY A 142 12.27 -17.80 10.01
N ALA A 143 13.02 -16.70 9.92
CA ALA A 143 13.42 -15.93 11.09
C ALA A 143 12.25 -15.17 11.75
N HIS A 144 11.29 -14.67 10.98
CA HIS A 144 10.07 -14.09 11.53
C HIS A 144 9.28 -15.11 12.37
N LEU A 145 9.16 -16.35 11.90
CA LEU A 145 8.50 -17.43 12.66
C LEU A 145 9.23 -17.74 13.97
N MET A 146 10.54 -17.58 14.01
CA MET A 146 11.34 -17.73 15.23
C MET A 146 11.10 -16.58 16.23
N GLU A 147 10.81 -15.36 15.76
CA GLU A 147 10.54 -14.20 16.63
C GLU A 147 9.13 -14.19 17.21
N CYS A 148 8.12 -14.53 16.41
CA CYS A 148 6.72 -14.47 16.85
C CYS A 148 6.40 -15.49 17.94
N ARG A 149 7.34 -16.37 18.29
CA ARG A 149 7.22 -17.35 19.36
C ARG A 149 7.97 -16.85 20.58
N SER A 150 7.24 -16.19 21.48
CA SER A 150 7.70 -15.83 22.82
C SER A 150 7.58 -16.97 23.83
N GLU A 151 6.79 -18.00 23.53
CA GLU A 151 6.65 -19.20 24.36
C GLU A 151 7.81 -20.18 24.14
N PRO A 152 8.15 -21.02 25.15
CA PRO A 152 9.11 -22.10 24.98
C PRO A 152 8.77 -22.89 23.72
N LEU A 153 9.77 -23.17 22.88
CA LEU A 153 9.59 -23.90 21.62
C LEU A 153 8.84 -25.20 21.92
N GLN A 154 7.55 -25.24 21.60
CA GLN A 154 6.76 -26.46 21.76
C GLN A 154 7.43 -27.56 20.95
N PHE A 155 7.66 -28.71 21.59
CA PHE A 155 8.16 -29.89 20.90
C PHE A 155 7.14 -30.29 19.84
N THR A 156 7.55 -30.23 18.58
CA THR A 156 6.77 -30.74 17.44
C THR A 156 7.35 -32.07 17.00
N GLU A 157 6.61 -32.80 16.16
CA GLU A 157 7.10 -34.05 15.57
C GLU A 157 8.44 -33.87 14.82
N TRP A 158 8.72 -32.66 14.34
CA TRP A 158 9.93 -32.33 13.60
C TRP A 158 11.16 -32.14 14.50
N ASP A 159 11.00 -32.04 15.82
CA ASP A 159 12.13 -32.06 16.76
C ASP A 159 12.82 -33.42 16.80
N SER A 160 12.14 -34.49 16.35
CA SER A 160 12.78 -35.80 16.13
C SER A 160 13.93 -35.73 15.11
N LEU A 161 13.88 -34.76 14.19
CA LEU A 161 14.96 -34.51 13.22
C LEU A 161 16.21 -33.90 13.86
N LEU A 162 16.14 -33.43 15.11
CA LEU A 162 17.24 -32.81 15.85
C LEU A 162 18.04 -33.78 16.74
N ASN A 163 17.81 -35.09 16.62
CA ASN A 163 18.34 -36.16 17.49
C ASN A 163 17.96 -35.98 18.98
N ASN A 164 17.20 -36.96 19.50
CA ASN A 164 16.60 -37.00 20.83
C ASN A 164 17.60 -36.69 21.97
N SER A 165 17.58 -35.48 22.51
CA SER A 165 18.08 -35.20 23.86
C SER A 165 17.38 -33.98 24.47
N LYS A 166 17.07 -34.09 25.77
CA LYS A 166 16.28 -33.15 26.58
C LYS A 166 16.84 -31.72 26.47
N ILE A 167 15.97 -30.76 26.14
CA ILE A 167 16.31 -29.35 25.93
C ILE A 167 16.43 -28.65 27.30
N LEU A 168 17.53 -27.91 27.51
CA LEU A 168 17.71 -27.02 28.66
C LEU A 168 17.03 -25.67 28.39
N GLU A 169 16.02 -25.35 29.20
CA GLU A 169 15.41 -24.02 29.27
C GLU A 169 16.38 -23.07 29.99
N ASN A 170 17.09 -22.22 29.25
CA ASN A 170 17.83 -21.11 29.84
C ASN A 170 17.50 -19.80 29.12
N ASN A 171 16.71 -18.96 29.81
CA ASN A 171 16.42 -17.58 29.44
C ASN A 171 17.74 -16.78 29.42
N THR A 172 18.27 -16.55 28.22
CA THR A 172 19.53 -15.80 28.06
C THR A 172 19.25 -14.39 27.58
N GLU A 173 19.69 -13.40 28.36
CA GLU A 173 19.75 -12.01 27.94
C GLU A 173 20.64 -11.90 26.69
N VAL A 174 20.02 -11.58 25.56
CA VAL A 174 20.74 -11.37 24.29
C VAL A 174 21.65 -10.15 24.45
N ALA A 175 22.96 -10.38 24.51
CA ALA A 175 23.98 -9.35 24.57
C ALA A 175 23.96 -8.51 23.27
N SER A 176 23.28 -7.36 23.31
CA SER A 176 23.26 -6.38 22.23
C SER A 176 24.59 -5.60 22.21
N SER A 177 25.55 -6.07 21.43
CA SER A 177 26.93 -5.55 21.37
C SER A 177 27.10 -4.14 20.75
N SER A 178 26.04 -3.36 20.55
CA SER A 178 26.10 -2.00 19.96
C SER A 178 25.49 -0.90 20.83
N THR A 179 25.24 -1.18 22.11
CA THR A 179 24.44 -0.31 23.01
C THR A 179 25.16 0.91 23.59
N ASN A 180 26.48 1.00 23.50
CA ASN A 180 27.23 2.04 24.23
C ASN A 180 26.98 3.49 23.75
N THR A 181 26.24 3.69 22.66
CA THR A 181 25.99 5.03 22.09
C THR A 181 24.56 5.54 22.23
N ILE A 182 23.65 4.82 22.90
CA ILE A 182 22.24 5.24 23.01
C ILE A 182 22.05 6.05 24.30
N PRO A 183 21.73 7.36 24.23
CA PRO A 183 21.61 8.20 25.42
C PRO A 183 20.60 7.66 26.44
N ALA A 184 19.42 7.20 25.99
CA ALA A 184 18.36 6.66 26.84
C ALA A 184 18.81 5.52 27.77
N LEU A 185 19.73 4.65 27.31
CA LEU A 185 20.21 3.52 28.11
C LEU A 185 20.94 3.95 29.40
N ARG A 186 21.43 5.19 29.47
CA ARG A 186 22.07 5.73 30.69
C ARG A 186 21.05 6.03 31.79
N TYR A 187 19.80 6.29 31.41
CA TYR A 187 18.74 6.72 32.31
C TYR A 187 17.67 5.63 32.53
N CYS A 188 17.52 4.68 31.59
CA CYS A 188 16.62 3.54 31.74
C CYS A 188 17.21 2.47 32.68
N ILE A 189 17.03 2.69 33.99
CA ILE A 189 17.55 1.82 35.05
C ILE A 189 16.59 0.65 35.29
N HIS A 190 15.28 0.90 35.22
CA HIS A 190 14.29 -0.12 35.54
C HIS A 190 14.09 -1.12 34.38
N PRO A 191 13.79 -2.41 34.67
CA PRO A 191 13.57 -3.42 33.64
C PRO A 191 12.46 -3.06 32.65
N THR A 192 11.38 -2.45 33.13
CA THR A 192 10.23 -1.99 32.32
C THR A 192 10.65 -0.92 31.31
N GLU A 193 11.48 0.03 31.72
CA GLU A 193 12.01 1.10 30.86
C GLU A 193 12.93 0.52 29.78
N ARG A 194 13.80 -0.42 30.17
CA ARG A 194 14.67 -1.12 29.21
C ARG A 194 13.86 -1.93 28.22
N GLN A 195 12.78 -2.58 28.65
CA GLN A 195 11.87 -3.31 27.77
C GLN A 195 11.16 -2.37 26.80
N ALA A 196 10.64 -1.23 27.29
CA ALA A 196 10.02 -0.21 26.44
C ALA A 196 11.00 0.34 25.39
N LEU A 197 12.26 0.62 25.78
CA LEU A 197 13.29 1.10 24.85
C LEU A 197 13.63 0.05 23.78
N ARG A 198 13.79 -1.23 24.17
CA ARG A 198 14.00 -2.32 23.21
C ARG A 198 12.82 -2.43 22.24
N ARG A 199 11.60 -2.37 22.75
CA ARG A 199 10.39 -2.44 21.92
C ARG A 199 10.31 -1.27 20.92
N ILE A 200 10.64 -0.04 21.33
CA ILE A 200 10.74 1.10 20.40
C ILE A 200 11.81 0.86 19.33
N GLN A 201 12.96 0.29 19.68
CA GLN A 201 14.01 -0.01 18.70
C GLN A 201 13.57 -1.03 17.66
N GLU A 202 12.81 -2.04 18.05
CA GLU A 202 12.21 -3.02 17.14
C GLU A 202 11.18 -2.37 16.21
N ILE A 203 10.26 -1.58 16.78
CA ILE A 203 9.26 -0.80 16.02
C ILE A 203 9.95 0.14 15.02
N PHE A 204 11.01 0.81 15.46
CA PHE A 204 11.77 1.72 14.63
C PHE A 204 12.49 1.01 13.49
N GLU A 205 13.07 -0.17 13.75
CA GLU A 205 13.71 -0.96 12.70
C GLU A 205 12.72 -1.31 11.59
N ASP A 206 11.52 -1.80 11.94
CA ASP A 206 10.48 -2.16 10.97
C ASP A 206 10.03 -0.95 10.12
N TYR A 207 9.75 0.18 10.80
CA TYR A 207 9.43 1.43 10.12
C TYR A 207 10.56 1.83 9.16
N LEU A 208 11.81 1.80 9.63
CA LEU A 208 12.94 2.30 8.87
C LEU A 208 13.22 1.46 7.62
N GLU A 209 13.02 0.14 7.67
CA GLU A 209 13.11 -0.70 6.49
C GLU A 209 12.12 -0.26 5.41
N THR A 210 10.85 -0.09 5.80
CA THR A 210 9.79 0.41 4.91
C THR A 210 10.16 1.80 4.36
N HIS A 211 10.67 2.70 5.20
CA HIS A 211 11.06 4.05 4.79
C HIS A 211 12.23 4.05 3.81
N LYS A 212 13.25 3.22 4.05
CA LYS A 212 14.40 3.03 3.16
C LYS A 212 13.98 2.47 1.81
N GLU A 213 13.08 1.49 1.80
CA GLU A 213 12.52 0.93 0.58
C GLU A 213 11.73 1.99 -0.19
N ASN A 214 10.85 2.75 0.47
CA ASN A 214 10.10 3.83 -0.16
C ASN A 214 11.00 4.93 -0.73
N ALA A 215 12.08 5.29 -0.02
CA ALA A 215 13.10 6.22 -0.51
C ALA A 215 13.84 5.67 -1.71
N PHE A 216 14.19 4.38 -1.69
CA PHE A 216 14.79 3.67 -2.82
C PHE A 216 13.85 3.69 -4.05
N MET A 217 12.57 3.36 -3.84
CA MET A 217 11.56 3.31 -4.89
C MET A 217 11.37 4.68 -5.54
N SER A 218 11.28 5.73 -4.73
CA SER A 218 11.05 7.11 -5.18
C SER A 218 12.26 7.75 -5.86
N ALA A 219 13.49 7.43 -5.41
CA ALA A 219 14.71 8.03 -5.93
C ALA A 219 15.31 7.31 -7.14
N PHE A 220 15.08 5.99 -7.26
CA PHE A 220 15.78 5.14 -8.24
C PHE A 220 14.84 4.28 -9.06
N HIS A 221 14.08 3.41 -8.39
CA HIS A 221 13.39 2.30 -9.04
C HIS A 221 12.27 2.76 -9.97
N GLU A 222 11.26 3.44 -9.42
CA GLU A 222 10.09 3.89 -10.17
C GLU A 222 10.44 4.97 -11.21
N PRO A 223 11.35 5.93 -10.95
CA PRO A 223 11.85 6.83 -11.98
C PRO A 223 12.50 6.11 -13.16
N ALA A 224 13.32 5.07 -12.92
CA ALA A 224 13.94 4.30 -13.99
C ALA A 224 12.89 3.51 -14.79
N ARG A 225 11.95 2.84 -14.12
CA ARG A 225 10.85 2.13 -14.80
C ARG A 225 10.03 3.06 -15.67
N TRP A 226 9.60 4.19 -15.11
CA TRP A 226 8.81 5.18 -15.83
C TRP A 226 9.57 5.73 -17.05
N TYR A 227 10.85 6.08 -16.88
CA TYR A 227 11.68 6.56 -17.98
C TYR A 227 11.74 5.54 -19.13
N TYR A 228 12.00 4.27 -18.83
CA TYR A 228 12.05 3.22 -19.85
C TYR A 228 10.70 2.91 -20.50
N ASP A 229 9.61 3.05 -19.74
CA ASP A 229 8.26 2.90 -20.26
C ASP A 229 7.93 4.00 -21.28
N VAL A 230 8.21 5.26 -20.94
CA VAL A 230 7.94 6.42 -21.81
C VAL A 230 8.87 6.47 -23.03
N THR A 231 10.08 5.93 -22.93
CA THR A 231 11.03 5.83 -24.05
C THR A 231 10.78 4.61 -24.94
N GLY A 232 9.87 3.71 -24.56
CA GLY A 232 9.56 2.49 -25.32
C GLY A 232 10.59 1.38 -25.17
N ASN A 233 11.50 1.45 -24.20
CA ASN A 233 12.47 0.39 -23.91
C ASN A 233 11.93 -0.57 -22.83
N HIS A 234 10.91 -1.33 -23.19
CA HIS A 234 10.27 -2.29 -22.27
C HIS A 234 11.25 -3.36 -21.76
N HIS A 235 12.26 -3.73 -22.55
CA HIS A 235 13.29 -4.68 -22.11
C HIS A 235 14.06 -4.13 -20.89
N HIS A 236 14.54 -2.89 -20.94
CA HIS A 236 15.21 -2.29 -19.79
C HIS A 236 14.26 -2.03 -18.63
N ARG A 237 13.01 -1.64 -18.90
CA ARG A 237 11.97 -1.45 -17.88
C ARG A 237 11.78 -2.73 -17.06
N ASP A 238 11.66 -3.88 -17.72
CA ASP A 238 11.40 -5.17 -17.06
C ASP A 238 12.66 -5.71 -16.36
N HIS A 239 13.85 -5.24 -16.75
CA HIS A 239 15.10 -5.55 -16.07
C HIS A 239 15.47 -4.61 -14.92
N VAL A 240 14.73 -3.52 -14.69
CA VAL A 240 14.94 -2.68 -13.49
C VAL A 240 14.81 -3.52 -12.23
N ASP A 241 13.76 -4.35 -12.13
CA ASP A 241 13.43 -5.16 -10.95
C ASP A 241 14.39 -6.36 -10.73
N VAL A 242 15.23 -6.65 -11.73
CA VAL A 242 16.06 -7.86 -11.76
C VAL A 242 17.55 -7.53 -11.73
N HIS A 243 18.04 -6.80 -12.73
CA HIS A 243 19.46 -6.47 -12.88
C HIS A 243 19.76 -5.03 -12.46
N GLY A 244 18.93 -4.08 -12.90
CA GLY A 244 19.10 -2.66 -12.57
C GLY A 244 19.13 -2.40 -11.07
N LEU A 245 18.26 -3.09 -10.32
CA LEU A 245 18.18 -3.09 -8.86
C LEU A 245 19.54 -3.33 -8.20
N ASN A 246 20.35 -4.26 -8.71
CA ASN A 246 21.67 -4.56 -8.13
C ASN A 246 22.61 -3.35 -8.19
N GLY A 247 22.61 -2.62 -9.31
CA GLY A 247 23.41 -1.40 -9.48
C GLY A 247 22.98 -0.32 -8.50
N TRP A 248 21.68 -0.05 -8.40
CA TRP A 248 21.15 0.99 -7.50
C TRP A 248 21.37 0.67 -6.02
N LEU A 249 21.18 -0.58 -5.60
CA LEU A 249 21.46 -1.02 -4.23
C LEU A 249 22.95 -0.93 -3.90
N CYS A 250 23.82 -1.32 -4.85
CA CYS A 250 25.27 -1.17 -4.72
C CYS A 250 25.69 0.30 -4.60
N LEU A 251 25.03 1.21 -5.32
CA LEU A 251 25.25 2.65 -5.19
C LEU A 251 24.91 3.15 -3.78
N ILE A 252 23.73 2.79 -3.24
CA ILE A 252 23.29 3.20 -1.90
C ILE A 252 24.23 2.66 -0.83
N ARG A 253 24.57 1.36 -0.91
CA ARG A 253 25.51 0.72 0.02
C ARG A 253 26.88 1.38 -0.03
N GLY A 254 27.38 1.68 -1.23
CA GLY A 254 28.68 2.31 -1.41
C GLY A 254 28.73 3.76 -0.94
N TRP A 255 27.67 4.54 -1.17
CA TRP A 255 27.64 5.96 -0.80
C TRP A 255 27.32 6.17 0.68
N PHE A 256 26.29 5.50 1.20
CA PHE A 256 25.76 5.76 2.55
C PHE A 256 26.15 4.69 3.57
N GLY A 257 26.72 3.56 3.14
CA GLY A 257 26.78 2.37 3.99
C GLY A 257 25.39 1.85 4.35
N ALA A 258 24.37 2.23 3.58
CA ALA A 258 22.99 1.87 3.85
C ALA A 258 22.65 0.51 3.24
N GLN A 259 21.91 -0.30 4.02
CA GLN A 259 21.37 -1.56 3.58
C GLN A 259 19.84 -1.45 3.51
N ILE A 260 19.32 -1.75 2.33
CA ILE A 260 17.89 -1.95 2.05
C ILE A 260 17.60 -3.44 2.31
N PRO A 261 16.37 -3.86 2.67
CA PRO A 261 15.98 -5.27 2.85
C PRO A 261 16.02 -6.13 1.56
N ILE A 262 16.95 -5.84 0.64
CA ILE A 262 17.19 -6.56 -0.60
C ILE A 262 18.71 -6.73 -0.74
N ILE A 263 19.20 -7.97 -0.83
CA ILE A 263 20.63 -8.25 -1.00
C ILE A 263 21.02 -8.12 -2.48
N PRO A 264 21.89 -7.18 -2.88
CA PRO A 264 22.32 -7.07 -4.27
C PRO A 264 23.25 -8.22 -4.69
N GLU A 265 23.14 -8.61 -5.95
CA GLU A 265 24.16 -9.38 -6.67
C GLU A 265 25.25 -8.43 -7.17
N ALA A 266 26.27 -8.18 -6.35
CA ALA A 266 27.33 -7.22 -6.69
C ALA A 266 28.17 -7.65 -7.92
N SER A 267 28.28 -8.96 -8.15
CA SER A 267 28.89 -9.54 -9.34
C SER A 267 28.06 -9.41 -10.62
N ASP A 268 26.84 -8.87 -10.55
CA ASP A 268 25.94 -8.79 -11.70
C ASP A 268 26.55 -7.90 -12.79
N GLY A 269 26.99 -8.53 -13.88
CA GLY A 269 27.52 -7.87 -15.06
C GLY A 269 26.44 -7.27 -15.97
N ASP A 270 25.18 -7.65 -15.76
CA ASP A 270 24.02 -7.17 -16.51
C ASP A 270 23.31 -6.01 -15.81
N ALA A 271 23.86 -5.49 -14.70
CA ALA A 271 23.25 -4.39 -13.93
C ALA A 271 22.93 -3.15 -14.79
N PHE A 272 23.65 -2.93 -15.89
CA PHE A 272 23.35 -1.85 -16.85
C PHE A 272 21.95 -1.98 -17.50
N LYS A 273 21.37 -3.19 -17.54
CA LYS A 273 20.00 -3.45 -18.01
C LYS A 273 19.04 -2.99 -16.91
N GLY A 274 18.59 -1.74 -16.99
CA GLY A 274 17.70 -1.13 -16.00
C GLY A 274 18.40 -0.17 -15.01
N CYS A 275 19.73 -0.06 -15.03
CA CYS A 275 20.49 0.98 -14.31
C CYS A 275 21.31 1.81 -15.30
N SER A 276 20.88 3.05 -15.56
CA SER A 276 21.57 4.02 -16.40
C SER A 276 21.37 5.43 -15.88
N ASP A 277 21.98 6.44 -16.51
CA ASP A 277 21.86 7.84 -16.11
C ASP A 277 20.48 8.45 -16.48
N VAL A 278 19.38 7.80 -16.07
CA VAL A 278 18.00 8.18 -16.39
C VAL A 278 17.63 9.59 -15.90
N TRP A 279 18.23 10.07 -14.80
CA TRP A 279 17.96 11.42 -14.28
C TRP A 279 18.56 12.51 -15.16
N ALA A 280 19.64 12.24 -15.92
CA ALA A 280 20.11 13.16 -16.95
C ALA A 280 19.14 13.29 -18.13
N GLY A 281 18.25 12.30 -18.32
CA GLY A 281 17.19 12.32 -19.34
C GLY A 281 15.83 12.82 -18.85
N MET A 282 15.72 13.25 -17.59
CA MET A 282 14.47 13.71 -16.98
C MET A 282 14.55 15.18 -16.56
N SER A 283 13.41 15.88 -16.61
CA SER A 283 13.28 17.25 -16.14
C SER A 283 13.25 17.33 -14.61
N LYS A 284 13.49 18.54 -14.08
CA LYS A 284 13.28 18.84 -12.66
C LYS A 284 11.82 18.65 -12.22
N SER A 285 10.87 18.87 -13.11
CA SER A 285 9.44 18.66 -12.82
C SER A 285 9.09 17.19 -12.62
N ALA A 286 9.77 16.24 -13.27
CA ALA A 286 9.63 14.82 -12.92
C ALA A 286 10.03 14.57 -11.46
N TRP A 287 11.16 15.15 -11.03
CA TRP A 287 11.60 15.03 -9.64
C TRP A 287 10.62 15.65 -8.65
N ASP A 288 9.98 16.77 -8.99
CA ASP A 288 8.95 17.37 -8.13
C ASP A 288 7.75 16.44 -7.89
N VAL A 289 7.41 15.59 -8.86
CA VAL A 289 6.39 14.54 -8.70
C VAL A 289 6.88 13.42 -7.79
N PHE A 290 8.07 12.85 -8.05
CA PHE A 290 8.61 11.72 -7.29
C PHE A 290 8.98 12.06 -5.84
N LYS A 291 9.43 13.29 -5.57
CA LYS A 291 9.79 13.75 -4.22
C LYS A 291 8.59 14.13 -3.35
N SER A 292 7.39 14.21 -3.94
CA SER A 292 6.18 14.62 -3.25
C SER A 292 5.82 13.64 -2.14
N ASN A 293 5.45 14.16 -0.97
CA ASN A 293 5.04 13.34 0.17
C ASN A 293 3.88 12.40 -0.15
N LYS A 294 2.96 12.83 -1.04
CA LYS A 294 1.80 12.05 -1.48
C LYS A 294 2.17 10.88 -2.40
N ASN A 295 3.38 10.89 -2.95
CA ASN A 295 3.88 9.93 -3.93
C ASN A 295 5.03 9.07 -3.39
N PHE A 296 5.47 9.31 -2.15
CA PHE A 296 6.56 8.57 -1.52
C PHE A 296 6.28 7.07 -1.50
N GLY A 297 7.17 6.30 -2.13
CA GLY A 297 7.07 4.85 -2.27
C GLY A 297 6.04 4.35 -3.30
N LYS A 298 5.25 5.23 -3.92
CA LYS A 298 4.21 4.81 -4.87
C LYS A 298 4.80 4.37 -6.21
N SER A 299 4.16 3.38 -6.83
CA SER A 299 4.50 3.02 -8.21
C SER A 299 4.18 4.15 -9.19
N TYR A 300 5.01 4.30 -10.23
CA TYR A 300 4.81 5.30 -11.28
C TYR A 300 3.45 5.18 -11.98
N LYS A 301 2.88 3.97 -12.04
CA LYS A 301 1.54 3.76 -12.59
C LYS A 301 0.45 4.49 -11.79
N GLY A 302 0.61 4.55 -10.47
CA GLY A 302 -0.25 5.32 -9.57
C GLY A 302 -0.05 6.84 -9.68
N MET A 303 1.02 7.29 -10.34
CA MET A 303 1.36 8.70 -10.59
C MET A 303 1.07 9.14 -12.03
N SER A 304 0.42 8.30 -12.84
CA SER A 304 0.23 8.50 -14.29
C SER A 304 -0.44 9.82 -14.67
N ARG A 305 -1.33 10.36 -13.83
CA ARG A 305 -1.97 11.68 -14.07
C ARG A 305 -1.01 12.86 -13.92
N GLN A 306 0.05 12.71 -13.12
CA GLN A 306 1.02 13.77 -12.81
C GLN A 306 2.27 13.67 -13.70
N LEU A 307 2.71 12.44 -14.00
CA LEU A 307 3.86 12.17 -14.85
C LEU A 307 3.48 12.31 -16.34
N LYS A 308 4.09 13.30 -17.01
CA LYS A 308 3.84 13.58 -18.43
C LYS A 308 5.05 13.17 -19.26
N SER A 309 4.83 12.65 -20.47
CA SER A 309 5.91 12.27 -21.39
C SER A 309 6.84 13.44 -21.74
N SER A 310 6.35 14.67 -21.69
CA SER A 310 7.14 15.90 -21.86
C SER A 310 8.19 16.15 -20.77
N MET A 311 8.11 15.43 -19.64
CA MET A 311 9.11 15.48 -18.57
C MET A 311 10.35 14.62 -18.87
N VAL A 312 10.33 13.82 -19.95
CA VAL A 312 11.53 13.15 -20.50
C VAL A 312 12.18 14.10 -21.51
N THR A 313 13.33 14.67 -21.14
CA THR A 313 14.06 15.68 -21.90
C THR A 313 15.04 15.09 -22.90
N ASP A 314 15.59 13.90 -22.62
CA ASP A 314 16.50 13.20 -23.51
C ASP A 314 16.25 11.68 -23.41
N LYS A 315 15.94 11.06 -24.55
CA LYS A 315 15.61 9.63 -24.65
C LYS A 315 16.84 8.74 -24.87
N ARG A 316 18.05 9.30 -24.99
CA ARG A 316 19.29 8.55 -25.31
C ARG A 316 19.85 7.77 -24.12
N TYR A 317 19.52 8.14 -22.90
CA TYR A 317 20.03 7.46 -21.71
C TYR A 317 19.38 6.08 -21.61
N GLY A 318 20.16 5.00 -21.76
CA GLY A 318 19.56 3.66 -21.74
C GLY A 318 18.85 3.25 -23.03
N SER A 319 18.96 3.99 -24.15
CA SER A 319 18.34 3.62 -25.44
C SER A 319 19.07 2.48 -26.14
N ASN A 320 20.38 2.38 -25.96
CA ASN A 320 21.20 1.29 -26.48
C ASN A 320 21.44 0.25 -25.38
N PHE A 321 21.48 -1.03 -25.77
CA PHE A 321 21.81 -2.14 -24.88
C PHE A 321 23.12 -1.93 -24.12
N SER A 322 24.10 -1.22 -24.68
CA SER A 322 25.41 -0.98 -24.07
C SER A 322 25.56 0.38 -23.38
N SER A 323 24.54 1.25 -23.45
CA SER A 323 24.67 2.66 -23.04
C SER A 323 25.10 2.85 -21.57
N GLY A 324 24.66 2.02 -20.63
CA GLY A 324 25.12 2.11 -19.22
C GLY A 324 26.59 1.76 -19.02
N VAL A 325 27.16 0.92 -19.89
CA VAL A 325 28.58 0.52 -19.88
C VAL A 325 29.42 1.54 -20.66
N GLU A 326 28.95 1.96 -21.83
CA GLU A 326 29.62 2.93 -22.71
C GLU A 326 29.72 4.33 -22.08
N THR A 327 28.68 4.77 -21.38
CA THR A 327 28.71 6.01 -20.58
C THR A 327 29.56 5.88 -19.32
N GLY A 328 29.98 4.66 -18.97
CA GLY A 328 30.71 4.37 -17.75
C GLY A 328 29.91 4.60 -16.47
N PHE A 329 28.57 4.72 -16.54
CA PHE A 329 27.74 5.00 -15.37
C PHE A 329 27.78 3.85 -14.36
N VAL A 330 27.40 2.63 -14.75
CA VAL A 330 27.43 1.45 -13.87
C VAL A 330 28.82 0.81 -13.83
N GLY A 331 29.56 0.87 -14.95
CA GLY A 331 30.78 0.09 -15.15
C GLY A 331 30.50 -1.34 -15.60
N ARG A 332 31.43 -2.27 -15.35
CA ARG A 332 31.31 -3.67 -15.83
C ARG A 332 30.42 -4.55 -14.96
N THR A 333 30.21 -4.19 -13.70
CA THR A 333 29.41 -4.93 -12.72
C THR A 333 28.82 -3.96 -11.70
N ALA A 334 27.78 -4.36 -10.97
CA ALA A 334 27.23 -3.56 -9.87
C ALA A 334 28.29 -3.17 -8.80
N GLN A 335 29.28 -4.04 -8.53
CA GLN A 335 30.39 -3.76 -7.62
C GLN A 335 31.26 -2.57 -8.07
N HIS A 336 31.42 -2.35 -9.38
CA HIS A 336 32.16 -1.19 -9.88
C HIS A 336 31.46 0.12 -9.48
N MET A 337 30.13 0.14 -9.57
CA MET A 337 29.31 1.27 -9.14
C MET A 337 29.44 1.51 -7.63
N GLU A 338 29.39 0.45 -6.82
CA GLU A 338 29.62 0.55 -5.36
C GLU A 338 30.98 1.15 -5.04
N ASN A 339 32.05 0.67 -5.69
CA ASN A 339 33.40 1.16 -5.46
C ASN A 339 33.56 2.63 -5.89
N GLY A 340 32.91 3.04 -6.97
CA GLY A 340 32.87 4.44 -7.39
C GLY A 340 32.06 5.32 -6.42
N ALA A 341 30.97 4.79 -5.85
CA ALA A 341 30.17 5.47 -4.83
C ALA A 341 30.94 5.64 -3.50
N LYS A 342 31.70 4.62 -3.07
CA LYS A 342 32.62 4.72 -1.91
C LYS A 342 33.66 5.82 -2.09
N LYS A 343 34.16 5.97 -3.32
CA LYS A 343 35.08 7.05 -3.72
C LYS A 343 34.40 8.40 -3.97
N LYS A 344 33.10 8.52 -3.69
CA LYS A 344 32.29 9.74 -3.85
C LYS A 344 32.40 10.37 -5.25
N GLN A 345 32.42 9.54 -6.29
CA GLN A 345 32.49 10.03 -7.68
C GLN A 345 31.34 10.98 -7.99
N SER A 346 31.65 12.15 -8.57
CA SER A 346 30.72 13.25 -8.79
C SER A 346 29.47 12.87 -9.58
N LYS A 347 29.59 11.97 -10.57
CA LYS A 347 28.46 11.48 -11.39
C LYS A 347 27.35 10.81 -10.59
N TYR A 348 27.63 10.27 -9.40
CA TYR A 348 26.63 9.65 -8.54
C TYR A 348 25.99 10.63 -7.55
N ARG A 349 26.59 11.82 -7.36
CA ARG A 349 26.08 12.82 -6.40
C ARG A 349 24.60 13.19 -6.66
N PRO A 350 24.14 13.45 -7.89
CA PRO A 350 22.73 13.83 -8.13
C PRO A 350 21.72 12.74 -7.75
N TYR A 351 22.16 11.48 -7.72
CA TYR A 351 21.37 10.33 -7.34
C TYR A 351 21.32 10.18 -5.82
N CYS A 352 22.48 10.29 -5.18
CA CYS A 352 22.60 10.23 -3.73
C CYS A 352 21.87 11.40 -3.07
N GLU A 353 21.89 12.60 -3.64
CA GLU A 353 21.10 13.75 -3.14
C GLU A 353 19.58 13.49 -3.18
N LYS A 354 19.08 12.77 -4.19
CA LYS A 354 17.65 12.40 -4.28
C LYS A 354 17.27 11.36 -3.25
N PHE A 355 18.14 10.39 -2.98
CA PHE A 355 17.92 9.43 -1.89
C PHE A 355 17.96 10.13 -0.53
N ALA A 356 19.00 10.93 -0.28
CA ALA A 356 19.18 11.66 0.98
C ALA A 356 18.06 12.69 1.25
N TYR A 357 17.38 13.18 0.21
CA TYR A 357 16.21 14.06 0.35
C TYR A 357 15.15 13.45 1.30
N PHE A 358 14.86 12.16 1.16
CA PHE A 358 13.86 11.46 1.99
C PHE A 358 14.34 11.18 3.42
N PHE A 359 15.60 11.46 3.70
CA PHE A 359 16.17 11.39 5.04
C PHE A 359 16.41 12.77 5.64
N ARG A 360 16.06 13.87 4.96
CA ARG A 360 16.12 15.20 5.59
C ARG A 360 15.31 15.21 6.88
N LEU A 361 15.78 15.96 7.87
CA LEU A 361 15.24 15.94 9.22
C LEU A 361 13.72 16.18 9.20
N GLU A 362 13.26 17.16 8.44
CA GLU A 362 11.86 17.54 8.33
C GLU A 362 11.00 16.45 7.67
N PHE A 363 11.54 15.76 6.66
CA PHE A 363 10.81 14.70 5.98
C PHE A 363 10.75 13.43 6.85
N LEU A 364 11.90 13.01 7.37
CA LEU A 364 12.05 11.78 8.13
C LEU A 364 11.33 11.87 9.47
N VAL A 365 11.59 12.90 10.29
CA VAL A 365 11.03 12.99 11.64
C VAL A 365 9.52 13.11 11.62
N LYS A 366 8.98 13.91 10.69
CA LYS A 366 7.54 14.04 10.52
C LYS A 366 6.91 12.70 10.19
N LYS A 367 7.42 12.01 9.17
CA LYS A 367 6.89 10.71 8.76
C LYS A 367 7.07 9.64 9.83
N LEU A 368 8.21 9.64 10.49
CA LEU A 368 8.52 8.69 11.56
C LEU A 368 7.52 8.84 12.69
N PHE A 369 7.34 10.07 13.18
CA PHE A 369 6.41 10.33 14.27
C PHE A 369 4.96 10.02 13.87
N GLU A 370 4.47 10.54 12.75
CA GLU A 370 3.08 10.34 12.31
C GLU A 370 2.74 8.86 12.14
N VAL A 371 3.61 8.09 11.48
CA VAL A 371 3.36 6.66 11.20
C VAL A 371 3.44 5.82 12.47
N LEU A 372 4.42 6.08 13.34
CA LEU A 372 4.54 5.31 14.59
C LEU A 372 3.46 5.66 15.59
N ASN A 373 3.11 6.94 15.72
CA ASN A 373 2.04 7.39 16.62
C ASN A 373 0.65 6.90 16.20
N ALA A 374 0.42 6.71 14.90
CA ALA A 374 -0.83 6.16 14.39
C ALA A 374 -0.98 4.65 14.68
N GLU A 375 0.12 3.92 14.87
CA GLU A 375 0.15 2.48 15.12
C GLU A 375 -0.65 1.66 14.08
N GLU A 376 -0.71 2.10 12.82
CA GLU A 376 -1.54 1.47 11.76
C GLU A 376 -1.12 0.04 11.43
N LYS A 377 0.16 -0.30 11.65
CA LYS A 377 0.70 -1.65 11.42
C LYS A 377 0.79 -2.41 12.74
N ALA A 378 0.53 -3.73 12.67
CA ALA A 378 0.66 -4.62 13.82
C ALA A 378 2.06 -4.56 14.46
N GLU A 379 3.10 -4.44 13.64
CA GLU A 379 4.49 -4.32 14.09
C GLU A 379 4.74 -3.05 14.90
N HIS A 380 3.98 -1.98 14.67
CA HIS A 380 4.10 -0.69 15.35
C HIS A 380 3.28 -0.61 16.65
N ILE A 381 2.40 -1.58 16.92
CA ILE A 381 1.54 -1.58 18.11
C ILE A 381 2.39 -1.53 19.38
N GLY A 382 1.99 -0.65 20.29
CA GLY A 382 2.64 -0.43 21.57
C GLY A 382 3.68 0.69 21.57
N PHE A 383 3.88 1.39 20.46
CA PHE A 383 4.72 2.59 20.39
C PHE A 383 4.28 3.64 21.42
N ARG A 384 3.00 4.00 21.49
CA ARG A 384 2.49 5.00 22.44
C ARG A 384 2.71 4.56 23.88
N LYS A 385 2.36 3.32 24.20
CA LYS A 385 2.60 2.72 25.52
C LYS A 385 4.08 2.76 25.92
N CYS A 386 5.00 2.56 24.98
CA CYS A 386 6.42 2.68 25.26
C CYS A 386 6.83 4.15 25.47
N CYS A 387 6.26 5.09 24.71
CA CYS A 387 6.46 6.52 24.92
C CYS A 387 5.95 6.98 26.29
N ASP A 388 4.81 6.48 26.77
CA ASP A 388 4.26 6.80 28.11
C ASP A 388 5.24 6.42 29.23
N VAL A 389 6.02 5.35 29.03
CA VAL A 389 7.05 4.91 29.98
C VAL A 389 8.33 5.75 29.84
N LEU A 390 8.75 6.04 28.61
CA LEU A 390 10.07 6.62 28.34
C LEU A 390 10.09 8.14 28.37
N PHE A 391 8.98 8.78 28.04
CA PHE A 391 8.90 10.23 27.91
C PHE A 391 9.05 10.97 29.24
N PRO A 392 8.44 10.54 30.36
CA PRO A 392 8.69 11.15 31.66
C PRO A 392 10.17 11.14 32.06
N ILE A 393 10.87 10.04 31.78
CA ILE A 393 12.32 9.90 32.03
C ILE A 393 13.11 10.88 31.18
N PHE A 394 12.74 11.04 29.91
CA PHE A 394 13.34 12.02 29.02
C PHE A 394 13.13 13.45 29.55
N CYS A 395 11.92 13.82 29.95
CA CYS A 395 11.63 15.14 30.52
C CYS A 395 12.41 15.42 31.81
N GLU A 396 12.40 14.48 32.76
CA GLU A 396 13.07 14.64 34.05
C GLU A 396 14.60 14.66 33.89
N ARG A 397 15.17 13.69 33.16
CA ARG A 397 16.61 13.43 33.16
C ARG A 397 17.37 14.18 32.08
N GLU A 398 16.78 14.30 30.89
CA GLU A 398 17.43 14.94 29.75
C GLU A 398 17.06 16.43 29.66
N LEU A 399 15.78 16.78 29.85
CA LEU A 399 15.33 18.18 29.77
C LEU A 399 15.31 18.91 31.12
N ARG A 400 15.39 18.18 32.24
CA ARG A 400 15.31 18.73 33.60
C ARG A 400 14.04 19.53 33.87
N LEU A 401 12.93 19.10 33.27
CA LEU A 401 11.61 19.67 33.52
C LEU A 401 11.07 19.16 34.86
N ARG A 402 10.50 20.07 35.66
CA ARG A 402 9.86 19.73 36.94
C ARG A 402 8.48 19.13 36.72
N GLU A 403 7.72 19.72 35.81
CA GLU A 403 6.41 19.25 35.39
C GLU A 403 6.56 18.55 34.04
N VAL A 404 6.07 17.32 33.97
CA VAL A 404 6.13 16.50 32.75
C VAL A 404 4.84 16.79 31.97
N PRO A 405 4.91 17.50 30.83
CA PRO A 405 3.74 17.69 29.98
C PRO A 405 3.26 16.37 29.39
N ASP A 406 2.05 16.34 28.82
CA ASP A 406 1.64 15.20 28.00
C ASP A 406 2.59 15.01 26.80
N PHE A 407 2.78 13.76 26.37
CA PHE A 407 3.68 13.43 25.27
C PHE A 407 3.28 14.13 23.97
N LEU A 408 1.99 14.17 23.63
CA LEU A 408 1.52 14.80 22.40
C LEU A 408 1.55 16.32 22.51
N GLU A 409 1.15 16.87 23.65
CA GLU A 409 1.26 18.32 23.91
C GLU A 409 2.70 18.81 23.77
N PHE A 410 3.68 18.03 24.26
CA PHE A 410 5.07 18.38 24.06
C PHE A 410 5.49 18.32 22.59
N MET A 411 5.01 17.32 21.82
CA MET A 411 5.46 17.09 20.45
C MET A 411 4.86 18.05 19.43
N TYR A 412 3.68 18.61 19.70
CA TYR A 412 3.01 19.55 18.81
C TYR A 412 3.12 21.01 19.31
N ASP A 413 2.59 21.95 18.53
CA ASP A 413 2.29 23.31 19.00
C ASP A 413 1.08 23.30 19.96
N ASP A 414 0.82 24.43 20.59
CA ASP A 414 -0.26 24.60 21.60
C ASP A 414 -1.66 24.27 21.05
N MET A 415 -1.82 24.35 19.72
CA MET A 415 -3.07 24.00 19.03
C MET A 415 -3.11 22.54 18.55
N LEU A 416 -2.07 21.74 18.80
CA LEU A 416 -1.91 20.35 18.37
C LEU A 416 -2.01 20.14 16.83
N MET A 417 -1.71 21.17 16.05
CA MET A 417 -1.85 21.17 14.58
C MET A 417 -0.55 20.86 13.86
N ASN A 418 0.58 21.36 14.39
CA ASN A 418 1.87 21.25 13.74
C ASN A 418 2.88 20.52 14.63
N LEU A 419 3.39 19.40 14.14
CA LEU A 419 4.47 18.67 14.81
C LEU A 419 5.72 19.56 14.92
N GLN A 420 6.20 19.78 16.15
CA GLN A 420 7.42 20.49 16.45
C GLN A 420 8.63 19.59 16.14
N ILE A 421 9.08 19.61 14.88
CA ILE A 421 10.17 18.76 14.38
C ILE A 421 11.42 18.80 15.26
N GLY A 422 11.77 19.95 15.84
CA GLY A 422 12.91 20.07 16.74
C GLY A 422 12.76 19.25 18.03
N LYS A 423 11.59 19.29 18.66
CA LYS A 423 11.27 18.54 19.89
C LYS A 423 11.24 17.03 19.60
N ALA A 424 10.54 16.62 18.55
CA ALA A 424 10.49 15.22 18.12
C ALA A 424 11.89 14.69 17.74
N ALA A 425 12.69 15.48 17.02
CA ALA A 425 14.06 15.11 16.67
C ALA A 425 14.95 14.92 17.90
N ARG A 426 14.80 15.78 18.92
CA ARG A 426 15.54 15.66 20.19
C ARG A 426 15.20 14.36 20.91
N PHE A 427 13.92 14.01 20.98
CA PHE A 427 13.49 12.76 21.58
C PHE A 427 14.03 11.55 20.82
N PHE A 428 13.95 11.53 19.48
CA PHE A 428 14.51 10.45 18.68
C PHE A 428 16.04 10.36 18.74
N TRP A 429 16.77 11.46 18.92
CA TRP A 429 18.20 11.40 19.22
C TRP A 429 18.46 10.73 20.57
N TRP A 430 17.69 11.06 21.61
CA TRP A 430 17.82 10.45 22.92
C TRP A 430 17.56 8.94 22.88
N LEU A 431 16.61 8.50 22.05
CA LEU A 431 16.35 7.08 21.75
C LEU A 431 17.44 6.41 20.87
N GLY A 432 18.45 7.17 20.41
CA GLY A 432 19.56 6.66 19.58
C GLY A 432 19.26 6.55 18.08
N VAL A 433 18.15 7.13 17.62
CA VAL A 433 17.73 7.11 16.20
C VAL A 433 18.45 8.19 15.38
N ILE A 434 18.44 9.43 15.88
CA ILE A 434 19.01 10.60 15.21
C ILE A 434 20.41 10.89 15.74
N LYS A 435 21.29 11.43 14.90
CA LYS A 435 22.62 11.95 15.27
C LYS A 435 22.49 13.25 16.06
N GLU A 436 23.29 13.39 17.11
CA GLU A 436 23.28 14.56 18.00
C GLU A 436 23.37 15.89 17.27
N GLY A 437 24.26 15.96 16.27
CA GLY A 437 24.52 17.17 15.51
C GLY A 437 23.32 17.69 14.73
N TYR A 438 22.21 16.96 14.61
CA TYR A 438 20.97 17.38 13.95
C TYR A 438 19.91 17.92 14.90
N THR A 439 20.13 17.82 16.21
CA THR A 439 19.23 18.37 17.21
C THR A 439 19.78 19.71 17.67
N SER A 440 18.94 20.75 17.60
CA SER A 440 19.24 21.96 18.35
C SER A 440 19.05 21.65 19.83
N PRO A 441 19.90 22.18 20.73
CA PRO A 441 19.53 22.25 22.14
C PRO A 441 18.14 22.88 22.19
N LEU A 442 17.20 22.20 22.85
CA LEU A 442 15.94 22.85 23.16
C LEU A 442 16.32 24.02 24.04
N LYS A 443 16.05 25.23 23.57
CA LYS A 443 15.95 26.35 24.48
C LYS A 443 14.80 25.94 25.36
N VAL A 444 15.10 25.51 26.59
CA VAL A 444 14.14 25.60 27.66
C VAL A 444 13.90 27.10 27.74
N GLU A 445 12.94 27.59 26.95
CA GLU A 445 12.37 28.88 27.26
C GLU A 445 11.96 28.70 28.71
N GLU A 446 12.51 29.54 29.59
CA GLU A 446 12.07 29.59 30.97
C GLU A 446 10.60 30.06 30.93
N GLU A 447 9.70 29.18 30.50
CA GLU A 447 8.25 29.33 30.49
C GLU A 447 7.81 29.14 31.93
N HIS A 448 8.06 30.23 32.65
CA HIS A 448 7.50 30.75 33.91
C HIS A 448 8.36 31.93 34.40
N GLY A 449 9.42 32.29 33.67
CA GLY A 449 9.87 33.66 33.60
C GLY A 449 8.77 34.49 32.92
N LEU A 450 7.77 34.90 33.71
CA LEU A 450 6.99 36.12 33.48
C LEU A 450 7.95 37.16 32.91
N LYS A 451 7.98 37.31 31.58
CA LYS A 451 8.60 38.48 30.98
C LYS A 451 7.76 39.61 31.52
N SER A 452 8.28 40.34 32.50
CA SER A 452 7.62 41.49 33.05
C SER A 452 7.34 42.43 31.88
N HIS A 453 6.09 42.53 31.47
CA HIS A 453 5.69 43.50 30.47
C HIS A 453 5.55 44.83 31.18
N ASP A 454 6.07 45.89 30.58
CA ASP A 454 5.88 47.22 31.12
C ASP A 454 4.39 47.59 31.04
N CYS A 455 3.87 48.16 32.11
CA CYS A 455 2.49 48.64 32.22
C CYS A 455 2.24 49.65 31.10
N GLY A 456 1.20 49.42 30.30
CA GLY A 456 0.84 50.29 29.16
C GLY A 456 0.51 51.74 29.52
N LYS A 457 0.38 52.08 30.82
CA LYS A 457 0.10 53.44 31.31
C LYS A 457 1.32 54.13 31.91
N CYS A 458 2.11 53.45 32.73
CA CYS A 458 3.19 54.07 33.50
C CYS A 458 4.59 53.51 33.20
N GLY A 459 4.72 52.44 32.41
CA GLY A 459 5.99 51.80 32.11
C GLY A 459 6.57 50.91 33.23
N HIS A 460 5.92 50.81 34.39
CA HIS A 460 6.36 49.88 35.44
C HIS A 460 6.00 48.44 35.13
N LYS A 461 6.84 47.50 35.56
CA LYS A 461 6.59 46.05 35.38
C LYS A 461 5.20 45.64 35.89
N ALA A 462 4.37 45.08 35.03
CA ALA A 462 3.05 44.58 35.35
C ALA A 462 3.02 43.04 35.34
N SER A 463 2.20 42.46 36.22
CA SER A 463 1.94 41.03 36.32
C SER A 463 0.46 40.85 36.67
N PRO A 464 -0.38 40.24 35.81
CA PRO A 464 -0.07 39.42 34.63
C PRO A 464 0.21 40.22 33.34
N PRO A 465 0.80 39.56 32.30
CA PRO A 465 1.14 40.18 31.02
C PRO A 465 -0.04 40.92 30.36
N GLY A 466 0.16 42.19 30.03
CA GLY A 466 -0.76 42.96 29.16
C GLY A 466 -1.88 43.73 29.87
N LYS A 467 -1.91 43.79 31.21
CA LYS A 467 -2.80 44.70 31.95
C LYS A 467 -2.03 45.52 32.96
N PHE A 468 -2.59 46.68 33.32
CA PHE A 468 -1.98 47.74 34.14
C PHE A 468 -1.22 47.20 35.37
N CYS A 469 -0.15 47.86 35.82
CA CYS A 469 0.44 47.53 37.12
C CYS A 469 -0.59 47.78 38.24
N ASP A 470 -0.40 47.17 39.41
CA ASP A 470 -1.36 47.24 40.52
C ASP A 470 -1.81 48.67 40.84
N GLU A 471 -0.88 49.63 40.86
CA GLU A 471 -1.22 51.06 41.04
C GLU A 471 -2.12 51.62 39.93
N CYS A 472 -1.83 51.30 38.67
CA CYS A 472 -2.60 51.80 37.55
C CYS A 472 -3.95 51.07 37.42
N GLY A 473 -4.01 49.80 37.80
CA GLY A 473 -5.24 49.02 37.89
C GLY A 473 -6.17 49.56 38.98
N ASN A 474 -5.63 49.81 40.18
CA ASN A 474 -6.39 50.36 41.30
C ASN A 474 -6.94 51.76 40.98
N LYS A 475 -6.14 52.65 40.36
CA LYS A 475 -6.63 53.97 39.91
C LYS A 475 -7.73 53.90 38.86
N ILE A 476 -7.72 52.88 38.01
CA ILE A 476 -8.80 52.69 37.03
C ILE A 476 -10.07 52.20 37.72
N MET A 477 -9.95 51.29 38.68
CA MET A 477 -11.08 50.80 39.47
C MET A 477 -11.69 51.87 40.37
N GLU A 478 -10.87 52.75 40.96
CA GLU A 478 -11.33 53.92 41.72
C GLU A 478 -12.15 54.87 40.84
N ASN A 479 -11.66 55.19 39.63
CA ASN A 479 -12.39 56.04 38.70
C ASN A 479 -13.66 55.38 38.14
N TRP A 480 -13.68 54.05 38.00
CA TRP A 480 -14.85 53.32 37.49
C TRP A 480 -16.01 53.35 38.51
N ASN A 481 -15.70 53.22 39.80
CA ASN A 481 -16.71 53.31 40.86
C ASN A 481 -17.29 54.72 41.02
N GLU A 482 -16.56 55.76 40.59
CA GLU A 482 -17.07 57.14 40.56
C GLU A 482 -18.03 57.39 39.37
N GLU A 483 -17.84 56.72 38.24
CA GLU A 483 -18.72 56.84 37.07
C GLU A 483 -20.05 56.05 37.24
N GLU A 484 -20.06 54.90 37.93
CA GLU A 484 -21.32 54.19 38.24
C GLU A 484 -22.20 54.95 39.25
N ALA A 485 -21.62 55.80 40.11
CA ALA A 485 -22.38 56.67 41.00
C ALA A 485 -23.11 57.82 40.25
N PHE A 486 -22.77 58.08 38.98
CA PHE A 486 -23.33 59.19 38.19
C PHE A 486 -24.49 58.76 37.26
N PHE A 487 -24.70 57.46 37.01
CA PHE A 487 -25.74 56.98 36.08
C PHE A 487 -27.02 56.47 36.75
N GLY A 488 -27.15 56.62 38.07
CA GLY A 488 -28.32 56.22 38.82
C GLY A 488 -29.46 57.25 38.88
N GLU A 489 -29.82 57.94 37.79
CA GLU A 489 -31.12 58.65 37.65
C GLU A 489 -31.24 59.39 36.30
N ALA A 490 -31.84 58.77 35.27
CA ALA A 490 -32.55 59.51 34.21
C ALA A 490 -33.46 58.60 33.37
N LYS A 491 -34.72 59.03 33.27
CA LYS A 491 -35.80 58.42 32.49
C LYS A 491 -35.62 58.66 30.98
N GLY A 492 -36.00 57.64 30.21
CA GLY A 492 -36.87 57.68 29.02
C GLY A 492 -36.66 58.73 27.92
N GLY A 493 -36.44 58.24 26.69
CA GLY A 493 -37.01 58.84 25.48
C GLY A 493 -36.03 59.12 24.34
N ALA A 494 -36.25 58.40 23.24
CA ALA A 494 -35.91 58.73 21.84
C ALA A 494 -34.45 58.99 21.47
N VAL A 495 -33.99 58.32 20.40
CA VAL A 495 -33.38 58.89 19.19
C VAL A 495 -32.98 57.70 18.30
N GLU A 496 -33.90 57.31 17.43
CA GLU A 496 -33.55 56.92 16.07
C GLU A 496 -33.21 58.21 15.31
N GLU A 497 -32.33 58.13 14.31
CA GLU A 497 -31.99 59.17 13.30
C GLU A 497 -30.60 59.82 13.43
N GLU A 498 -29.52 59.05 13.27
CA GLU A 498 -28.24 59.64 12.78
C GLU A 498 -27.25 58.70 12.03
N GLU A 499 -27.67 57.60 11.39
CA GLU A 499 -26.76 56.74 10.59
C GLU A 499 -27.20 56.52 9.13
N ARG A 500 -27.73 57.55 8.48
CA ARG A 500 -27.97 57.56 7.02
C ARG A 500 -27.44 58.83 6.38
N LYS A 501 -26.11 59.04 6.32
CA LYS A 501 -25.56 60.11 5.48
C LYS A 501 -24.06 60.10 5.14
N VAL A 502 -23.38 58.97 4.94
CA VAL A 502 -22.09 59.01 4.20
C VAL A 502 -21.90 57.77 3.30
N ALA A 503 -22.63 57.74 2.19
CA ALA A 503 -22.24 56.95 1.02
C ALA A 503 -22.47 57.80 -0.23
N ALA A 504 -21.50 57.71 -1.15
CA ALA A 504 -21.44 58.31 -2.49
C ALA A 504 -20.89 59.74 -2.60
N LYS A 505 -19.60 59.85 -2.96
CA LYS A 505 -19.23 60.36 -4.30
C LYS A 505 -17.74 60.21 -4.63
N LYS A 506 -17.53 59.71 -5.86
CA LYS A 506 -16.49 60.03 -6.85
C LYS A 506 -15.14 59.29 -6.81
N THR A 507 -15.11 58.28 -7.68
CA THR A 507 -14.07 58.03 -8.70
C THR A 507 -13.39 59.29 -9.24
N THR A 508 -12.06 59.29 -9.38
CA THR A 508 -11.33 59.54 -10.65
C THR A 508 -9.81 59.39 -10.50
N THR A 509 -9.23 59.00 -11.63
CA THR A 509 -7.83 58.72 -12.00
C THR A 509 -6.86 59.91 -11.86
N LYS A 510 -5.59 59.65 -11.52
CA LYS A 510 -4.37 59.98 -12.33
C LYS A 510 -3.04 59.85 -11.57
N THR A 511 -2.14 59.12 -12.24
CA THR A 511 -0.67 59.24 -12.43
C THR A 511 0.20 60.36 -11.80
N THR A 512 1.48 59.96 -11.58
CA THR A 512 2.80 60.69 -11.58
C THR A 512 3.24 61.41 -10.27
N PRO A 513 4.56 61.69 -9.98
CA PRO A 513 5.80 61.48 -10.77
C PRO A 513 7.11 61.05 -10.02
N LEU A 514 8.18 60.95 -10.84
CA LEU A 514 9.62 60.79 -10.60
C LEU A 514 10.32 61.73 -9.59
N ALA A 515 11.38 61.23 -8.94
CA ALA A 515 12.75 61.82 -8.87
C ALA A 515 13.74 60.81 -8.24
N ARG A 516 14.73 60.25 -8.98
CA ARG A 516 16.16 60.64 -9.15
C ARG A 516 17.05 60.63 -7.88
N SER A 517 18.04 59.72 -7.82
CA SER A 517 19.50 60.03 -7.92
C SER A 517 20.45 58.92 -7.39
N SER A 518 21.30 58.39 -8.30
CA SER A 518 22.76 58.05 -8.16
C SER A 518 23.22 57.01 -7.10
N LYS A 519 24.19 56.09 -7.27
CA LYS A 519 25.34 55.84 -8.17
C LYS A 519 25.63 54.32 -8.22
N SER A 520 26.20 53.87 -9.33
CA SER A 520 26.83 52.54 -9.56
C SER A 520 28.36 52.65 -9.30
N PRO A 521 29.19 51.58 -9.28
CA PRO A 521 29.52 50.87 -10.54
C PRO A 521 29.98 49.38 -10.49
N MET A 522 30.06 48.84 -11.71
CA MET A 522 30.95 47.80 -12.25
C MET A 522 30.48 46.33 -12.34
N ARG A 523 30.44 45.89 -13.62
CA ARG A 523 30.29 44.55 -14.19
C ARG A 523 31.25 44.50 -15.40
N PRO A 524 31.84 43.35 -15.76
CA PRO A 524 32.25 43.08 -17.15
C PRO A 524 31.46 41.88 -17.68
N GLU A 525 30.69 42.00 -18.76
CA GLU A 525 31.06 41.98 -20.19
C GLU A 525 31.52 40.62 -20.74
N ALA A 526 30.77 40.15 -21.74
CA ALA A 526 31.04 39.03 -22.62
C ALA A 526 31.25 39.58 -24.05
N PRO A 527 32.01 38.90 -24.94
CA PRO A 527 32.04 39.29 -26.34
C PRO A 527 31.32 38.30 -27.28
N ASN A 528 30.70 38.90 -28.30
CA ASN A 528 30.00 38.32 -29.46
C ASN A 528 30.98 38.18 -30.67
N PRO A 529 30.60 37.68 -31.87
CA PRO A 529 31.46 36.88 -32.75
C PRO A 529 31.78 37.60 -34.08
N LYS A 530 32.68 37.03 -34.92
CA LYS A 530 32.50 36.81 -36.37
C LYS A 530 33.79 36.40 -37.13
N LYS A 531 33.57 35.48 -38.08
CA LYS A 531 34.15 35.32 -39.44
C LYS A 531 35.46 34.52 -39.68
N ALA A 532 35.24 33.36 -40.33
CA ALA A 532 35.75 32.93 -41.64
C ALA A 532 37.21 32.47 -41.81
N ARG A 533 37.41 31.19 -42.19
CA ARG A 533 37.83 30.73 -43.55
C ARG A 533 38.19 29.23 -43.61
N ARG A 534 37.70 28.60 -44.70
CA ARG A 534 38.31 27.59 -45.60
C ARG A 534 38.92 26.26 -45.07
N ARG A 535 38.32 25.17 -45.60
CA ARG A 535 38.83 23.81 -45.94
C ARG A 535 40.27 23.81 -46.53
N PRO A 536 41.04 22.67 -46.54
CA PRO A 536 40.61 21.37 -47.07
C PRO A 536 41.13 20.09 -46.36
N SER A 537 40.63 18.94 -46.86
CA SER A 537 41.14 17.58 -46.62
C SER A 537 42.56 17.40 -47.15
N PRO A 538 43.21 16.25 -46.84
CA PRO A 538 43.28 15.23 -47.88
C PRO A 538 43.18 13.77 -47.40
N ARG A 539 42.85 12.92 -48.38
CA ARG A 539 42.98 11.45 -48.44
C ARG A 539 44.42 11.06 -48.85
N THR A 540 44.68 9.76 -48.87
CA THR A 540 45.84 8.98 -49.39
C THR A 540 47.03 8.86 -48.41
N SER A 541 47.79 7.77 -48.28
CA SER A 541 47.65 6.29 -48.37
C SER A 541 49.08 5.70 -48.27
N LEU A 542 49.23 4.51 -47.65
CA LEU A 542 50.40 3.58 -47.70
C LEU A 542 51.76 4.02 -47.10
N GLU A 543 52.27 3.30 -46.09
CA GLU A 543 53.28 2.22 -46.26
C GLU A 543 53.56 1.47 -44.94
N LEU A 544 53.86 0.17 -45.08
CA LEU A 544 54.28 -0.79 -44.05
C LEU A 544 55.73 -0.54 -43.63
N VAL A 545 56.03 -0.61 -42.33
CA VAL A 545 57.30 -1.17 -41.83
C VAL A 545 57.07 -2.00 -40.57
N ILE A 546 57.62 -3.21 -40.61
CA ILE A 546 57.64 -4.30 -39.63
C ILE A 546 58.50 -3.92 -38.41
N ASN A 547 58.09 -4.29 -37.18
CA ASN A 547 59.01 -4.91 -36.21
C ASN A 547 58.35 -5.53 -34.96
N LYS A 548 58.56 -6.85 -34.88
CA LYS A 548 58.84 -7.78 -33.76
C LYS A 548 57.98 -7.86 -32.47
N PRO A 549 57.67 -9.09 -32.00
CA PRO A 549 56.87 -9.37 -30.80
C PRO A 549 57.71 -9.49 -29.51
N PRO A 550 57.10 -9.29 -28.32
CA PRO A 550 57.78 -9.49 -27.03
C PRO A 550 57.72 -10.94 -26.53
N THR A 551 58.83 -11.33 -25.90
CA THR A 551 59.14 -12.60 -25.21
C THR A 551 58.30 -12.88 -23.95
N PRO A 552 58.10 -14.17 -23.58
CA PRO A 552 57.36 -14.57 -22.39
C PRO A 552 58.24 -14.58 -21.11
N PRO A 553 57.65 -14.37 -19.91
CA PRO A 553 58.40 -14.39 -18.66
C PRO A 553 58.57 -15.80 -18.08
N LYS A 554 59.71 -15.94 -17.39
CA LYS A 554 60.32 -17.14 -16.80
C LYS A 554 59.51 -17.74 -15.64
N ALA A 555 59.53 -19.07 -15.59
CA ALA A 555 59.10 -19.88 -14.45
C ALA A 555 60.05 -19.69 -13.26
N LYS A 556 59.49 -19.68 -12.04
CA LYS A 556 60.23 -19.77 -10.78
C LYS A 556 60.03 -21.15 -10.17
N GLU A 557 61.16 -21.79 -9.86
CA GLU A 557 61.30 -22.98 -9.04
C GLU A 557 60.77 -22.73 -7.62
N GLN A 558 60.10 -23.73 -7.05
CA GLN A 558 59.90 -23.82 -5.60
C GLN A 558 60.34 -25.21 -5.12
N HIS A 559 61.12 -25.14 -4.06
CA HIS A 559 61.80 -26.23 -3.37
C HIS A 559 60.85 -27.26 -2.75
N ALA A 560 61.33 -28.50 -2.74
CA ALA A 560 60.76 -29.63 -2.03
C ALA A 560 60.96 -29.54 -0.51
N HIS A 561 60.05 -30.16 0.25
CA HIS A 561 60.39 -30.83 1.50
C HIS A 561 59.63 -32.17 1.62
N PRO A 562 60.26 -33.22 2.21
CA PRO A 562 59.80 -34.61 2.16
C PRO A 562 59.13 -35.05 3.47
N ASN A 563 58.24 -36.06 3.39
CA ASN A 563 58.05 -37.15 4.36
C ASN A 563 56.71 -37.86 4.14
N CYS A 564 56.73 -39.12 3.70
CA CYS A 564 56.19 -40.28 4.44
C CYS A 564 56.22 -41.53 3.52
N VAL A 565 56.56 -42.67 4.11
CA VAL A 565 57.06 -43.91 3.48
C VAL A 565 56.21 -45.10 3.97
N VAL A 566 55.85 -46.01 3.04
CA VAL A 566 55.49 -47.47 3.21
C VAL A 566 54.12 -47.76 3.86
N CYS A 567 53.26 -48.74 3.50
CA CYS A 567 53.18 -50.03 2.76
C CYS A 567 51.69 -50.24 2.36
N GLY A 568 51.19 -51.14 1.50
CA GLY A 568 51.64 -52.37 0.86
C GLY A 568 50.50 -52.91 -0.04
N ALA A 569 50.80 -53.90 -0.89
CA ALA A 569 50.01 -54.36 -2.04
C ALA A 569 48.90 -55.40 -1.73
N GLY A 570 47.86 -55.46 -2.58
CA GLY A 570 47.02 -56.66 -2.78
C GLY A 570 45.60 -56.38 -3.35
N PRO A 571 45.06 -57.15 -4.33
CA PRO A 571 44.11 -56.63 -5.33
C PRO A 571 42.68 -57.19 -5.25
N MET A 572 41.67 -56.43 -5.72
CA MET A 572 40.51 -56.84 -6.55
C MET A 572 39.57 -55.63 -6.80
N ALA A 573 39.07 -55.51 -8.04
CA ALA A 573 38.26 -54.41 -8.62
C ALA A 573 36.81 -54.30 -8.03
N PRO A 574 35.91 -53.35 -8.43
CA PRO A 574 35.96 -52.35 -9.51
C PRO A 574 35.51 -50.89 -9.19
N PHE A 575 35.93 -49.98 -10.07
CA PHE A 575 35.39 -48.65 -10.42
C PHE A 575 34.71 -47.79 -9.32
N LYS A 576 35.52 -46.91 -8.70
CA LYS A 576 35.06 -45.61 -8.18
C LYS A 576 35.75 -44.48 -8.95
N PHE A 577 34.95 -43.55 -9.48
CA PHE A 577 35.44 -42.29 -10.03
C PHE A 577 36.09 -41.47 -8.91
N CYS A 578 37.39 -41.27 -9.01
CA CYS A 578 38.16 -40.39 -8.13
C CYS A 578 37.98 -38.93 -8.59
N VAL A 579 37.48 -38.10 -7.69
CA VAL A 579 37.49 -36.64 -7.80
C VAL A 579 38.89 -36.17 -7.41
N GLY A 580 39.67 -35.70 -8.39
CA GLY A 580 40.97 -35.11 -8.10
C GLY A 580 41.93 -35.13 -9.28
N CYS A 581 41.72 -34.25 -10.25
CA CYS A 581 42.76 -33.65 -11.08
C CYS A 581 42.14 -32.44 -11.79
N GLY A 582 42.39 -31.26 -11.24
CA GLY A 582 42.30 -30.03 -12.02
C GLY A 582 43.46 -30.02 -13.01
N ASP A 583 43.14 -30.01 -14.29
CA ASP A 583 43.78 -29.16 -15.31
C ASP A 583 43.37 -29.63 -16.71
N ASN A 584 42.23 -29.13 -17.18
CA ASN A 584 42.05 -28.87 -18.61
C ASN A 584 40.98 -27.80 -18.85
N MET A 585 41.24 -26.57 -18.37
CA MET A 585 40.38 -25.41 -18.63
C MET A 585 40.25 -25.10 -20.12
N GLU A 586 41.19 -25.55 -20.96
CA GLU A 586 41.20 -25.26 -22.39
C GLU A 586 40.19 -26.13 -23.16
N HIS A 587 40.07 -27.41 -22.81
CA HIS A 587 39.02 -28.28 -23.34
C HIS A 587 37.62 -27.82 -22.93
N GLN A 588 37.43 -27.35 -21.69
CA GLN A 588 36.14 -26.79 -21.27
C GLN A 588 35.82 -25.46 -21.96
N ARG A 589 36.83 -24.61 -22.24
CA ARG A 589 36.65 -23.38 -23.02
C ARG A 589 36.31 -23.68 -24.48
N ALA A 590 36.95 -24.67 -25.10
CA ALA A 590 36.65 -25.11 -26.46
C ALA A 590 35.24 -25.70 -26.57
N ALA A 591 34.84 -26.56 -25.62
CA ALA A 591 33.49 -27.11 -25.57
C ALA A 591 32.42 -26.02 -25.35
N ARG A 592 32.68 -25.03 -24.48
CA ARG A 592 31.78 -23.88 -24.28
C ARG A 592 31.72 -22.95 -25.49
N ALA A 593 32.83 -22.77 -26.21
CA ALA A 593 32.88 -21.98 -27.45
C ALA A 593 32.09 -22.66 -28.57
N ASP A 594 32.21 -23.98 -28.72
CA ASP A 594 31.46 -24.76 -29.72
C ASP A 594 29.95 -24.79 -29.38
N THR A 595 29.61 -24.95 -28.10
CA THR A 595 28.21 -24.87 -27.63
C THR A 595 27.60 -23.49 -27.90
N ARG A 596 28.36 -22.41 -27.68
CA ARG A 596 27.92 -21.03 -28.02
C ARG A 596 27.79 -20.82 -29.54
N LYS A 597 28.67 -21.42 -30.34
CA LYS A 597 28.61 -21.35 -31.81
C LYS A 597 27.37 -22.08 -32.35
N LYS A 598 27.07 -23.27 -31.81
CA LYS A 598 25.84 -24.05 -32.12
C LYS A 598 24.57 -23.32 -31.68
N ALA A 599 24.54 -22.77 -30.47
CA ALA A 599 23.41 -21.97 -29.98
C ALA A 599 23.16 -20.72 -30.85
N ARG A 600 24.21 -20.03 -31.28
CA ARG A 600 24.11 -18.86 -32.17
C ARG A 600 23.63 -19.24 -33.58
N ALA A 601 24.02 -20.40 -34.08
CA ALA A 601 23.51 -20.94 -35.35
C ALA A 601 22.02 -21.31 -35.27
N ASN A 602 21.59 -21.95 -34.18
CA ASN A 602 20.19 -22.30 -33.95
C ASN A 602 19.31 -21.05 -33.75
N TRP A 603 19.81 -20.04 -33.04
CA TRP A 603 19.13 -18.75 -32.92
C TRP A 603 18.95 -18.06 -34.27
N LYS A 604 19.98 -18.05 -35.13
CA LYS A 604 19.86 -17.51 -36.49
C LYS A 604 18.82 -18.25 -37.33
N LYS A 605 18.76 -19.58 -37.22
CA LYS A 605 17.71 -20.40 -37.89
C LYS A 605 16.31 -20.03 -37.38
N ALA A 606 16.12 -19.92 -36.06
CA ALA A 606 14.85 -19.53 -35.46
C ALA A 606 14.41 -18.12 -35.90
N VAL A 607 15.34 -17.15 -35.94
CA VAL A 607 15.06 -15.79 -36.43
C VAL A 607 14.68 -15.78 -37.92
N THR A 608 15.29 -16.64 -38.74
CA THR A 608 14.91 -16.80 -40.15
C THR A 608 13.51 -17.38 -40.30
N VAL A 609 13.14 -18.37 -39.48
CA VAL A 609 11.78 -18.96 -39.46
C VAL A 609 10.75 -17.92 -39.01
N VAL A 610 11.03 -17.16 -37.95
CA VAL A 610 10.13 -16.08 -37.48
C VAL A 610 10.01 -14.96 -38.51
N LYS A 611 11.09 -14.62 -39.24
CA LYS A 611 11.02 -13.67 -40.36
C LYS A 611 10.23 -14.21 -41.53
N ALA A 612 10.29 -15.51 -41.82
CA ALA A 612 9.50 -16.16 -42.87
C ALA A 612 8.01 -16.21 -42.51
N ILE A 613 7.67 -16.56 -41.26
CA ILE A 613 6.30 -16.52 -40.72
C ILE A 613 5.75 -15.10 -40.77
N ASN A 614 6.54 -14.09 -40.38
CA ASN A 614 6.13 -12.69 -40.47
C ASN A 614 6.00 -12.19 -41.92
N ARG A 615 6.77 -12.73 -42.87
CA ARG A 615 6.62 -12.41 -44.29
C ARG A 615 5.35 -13.04 -44.86
N PHE A 616 5.00 -14.24 -44.41
CA PHE A 616 3.75 -14.93 -44.76
C PHE A 616 2.52 -14.22 -44.18
N ALA A 617 2.60 -13.78 -42.92
CA ALA A 617 1.53 -13.03 -42.26
C ALA A 617 1.32 -11.61 -42.81
N ARG A 618 2.34 -11.01 -43.44
CA ARG A 618 2.26 -9.67 -44.07
C ARG A 618 1.86 -9.70 -45.55
N GLY A 619 1.87 -10.86 -46.20
CA GLY A 619 1.46 -11.03 -47.61
C GLY A 619 -0.03 -11.28 -47.82
N GLY A 620 -0.85 -11.36 -46.75
CA GLY A 620 -2.27 -11.73 -46.84
C GLY A 620 -3.27 -10.58 -47.04
N ARG A 621 -2.81 -9.36 -47.36
CA ARG A 621 -3.68 -8.20 -47.62
C ARG A 621 -3.22 -7.50 -48.89
N ASP A 622 -3.53 -8.11 -50.02
CA ASP A 622 -3.89 -7.46 -51.28
C ASP A 622 -3.99 -8.54 -52.36
N LEU A 623 -5.23 -8.79 -52.81
CA LEU A 623 -5.63 -9.34 -54.12
C LEU A 623 -7.10 -9.77 -54.02
N ARG A 624 -8.01 -8.83 -54.25
CA ARG A 624 -9.30 -9.13 -54.89
C ARG A 624 -9.15 -8.86 -56.39
N GLU A 625 -9.81 -9.71 -57.17
CA GLU A 625 -9.98 -9.69 -58.62
C GLU A 625 -8.82 -10.24 -59.49
N ARG A 626 -8.91 -11.54 -59.79
CA ARG A 626 -9.01 -12.08 -61.16
C ARG A 626 -9.24 -13.61 -61.12
N LYS A 627 -10.33 -14.07 -61.74
CA LYS A 627 -10.48 -15.46 -62.23
C LYS A 627 -9.45 -15.68 -63.37
N PRO A 628 -8.89 -16.89 -63.63
CA PRO A 628 -9.71 -18.03 -64.10
C PRO A 628 -9.23 -19.47 -63.77
N ALA A 629 -10.20 -20.39 -63.95
CA ALA A 629 -10.14 -21.75 -64.52
C ALA A 629 -9.20 -22.87 -63.96
N ALA A 630 -9.89 -23.94 -63.55
CA ALA A 630 -9.69 -25.35 -63.92
C ALA A 630 -8.88 -26.31 -63.02
N LYS A 631 -9.64 -27.32 -62.55
CA LYS A 631 -9.33 -28.76 -62.37
C LYS A 631 -8.26 -29.15 -61.33
N SER A 632 -8.70 -29.73 -60.21
CA SER A 632 -8.71 -31.19 -60.03
C SER A 632 -9.24 -31.62 -58.65
N ARG A 633 -9.74 -32.85 -58.63
CA ARG A 633 -10.56 -33.54 -57.63
C ARG A 633 -9.82 -33.83 -56.31
N ALA A 634 -10.51 -33.67 -55.19
CA ALA A 634 -10.63 -34.72 -54.16
C ALA A 634 -11.83 -34.45 -53.25
N LYS A 635 -12.72 -35.45 -53.15
CA LYS A 635 -13.91 -35.49 -52.30
C LYS A 635 -13.52 -35.54 -50.82
N ILE A 636 -14.08 -34.66 -49.99
CA ILE A 636 -14.51 -35.00 -48.62
C ILE A 636 -15.87 -34.33 -48.39
N ILE A 637 -16.81 -35.14 -47.88
CA ILE A 637 -18.23 -34.85 -47.70
C ILE A 637 -18.43 -33.79 -46.62
N CYS A 638 -19.23 -32.77 -46.93
CA CYS A 638 -19.84 -31.85 -45.98
C CYS A 638 -20.92 -32.55 -45.15
N VAL A 639 -21.02 -32.17 -43.87
CA VAL A 639 -22.33 -31.87 -43.27
C VAL A 639 -22.19 -30.51 -42.60
N ALA A 640 -22.97 -29.55 -43.10
CA ALA A 640 -23.15 -28.23 -42.54
C ALA A 640 -24.28 -28.25 -41.50
N ALA A 641 -24.16 -27.39 -40.50
CA ALA A 641 -25.31 -26.73 -39.89
C ALA A 641 -24.85 -25.38 -39.33
N ASP A 642 -25.50 -24.33 -39.84
CA ASP A 642 -25.35 -22.93 -39.52
C ASP A 642 -25.70 -22.61 -38.07
N CYS A 643 -24.96 -21.68 -37.46
CA CYS A 643 -25.59 -20.53 -36.80
C CYS A 643 -24.62 -19.35 -36.76
N GLY A 644 -25.07 -18.24 -37.33
CA GLY A 644 -24.33 -16.99 -37.41
C GLY A 644 -24.24 -16.27 -36.07
N CYS A 645 -23.10 -15.61 -35.85
CA CYS A 645 -23.00 -14.48 -34.95
C CYS A 645 -22.15 -13.42 -35.67
N GLU A 646 -22.80 -12.31 -36.00
CA GLU A 646 -22.21 -11.13 -36.60
C GLU A 646 -21.20 -10.49 -35.64
N LEU A 647 -20.04 -10.15 -36.19
CA LEU A 647 -19.06 -9.25 -35.58
C LEU A 647 -19.42 -7.81 -35.92
N SER A 648 -19.38 -6.92 -34.93
CA SER A 648 -19.29 -5.46 -35.08
C SER A 648 -18.73 -4.80 -33.81
N PRO A 649 -18.11 -3.60 -33.91
CA PRO A 649 -16.75 -3.29 -33.40
C PRO A 649 -16.73 -2.39 -32.14
N PRO A 650 -15.54 -2.07 -31.55
CA PRO A 650 -15.48 -1.23 -30.36
C PRO A 650 -15.64 0.26 -30.70
N PHE A 651 -16.63 0.90 -30.07
CA PHE A 651 -16.75 2.36 -30.02
C PHE A 651 -16.02 2.93 -28.79
N PHE A 652 -15.16 3.91 -29.05
CA PHE A 652 -14.73 4.92 -28.10
C PHE A 652 -15.85 5.95 -27.94
N PHE A 653 -16.16 6.40 -26.73
CA PHE A 653 -16.72 7.74 -26.53
C PHE A 653 -16.13 8.48 -25.33
N CYS A 654 -15.77 9.71 -25.65
CA CYS A 654 -15.34 10.82 -24.82
C CYS A 654 -16.55 11.41 -24.07
N HIS A 655 -16.35 11.81 -22.82
CA HIS A 655 -17.38 12.42 -21.99
C HIS A 655 -17.14 13.94 -21.95
N GLU A 656 -17.84 14.71 -22.77
CA GLU A 656 -17.99 16.17 -22.58
C GLU A 656 -19.17 16.72 -23.40
N CYS A 657 -19.83 17.73 -22.84
CA CYS A 657 -20.95 18.56 -23.31
C CYS A 657 -22.38 17.99 -23.24
N GLY A 658 -23.20 18.66 -22.41
CA GLY A 658 -24.65 18.51 -22.33
C GLY A 658 -25.40 19.47 -23.24
N THR A 659 -26.73 19.29 -23.23
CA THR A 659 -27.82 20.04 -23.88
C THR A 659 -28.16 19.67 -25.33
N LYS A 660 -29.34 19.06 -25.54
CA LYS A 660 -30.52 19.70 -26.17
C LYS A 660 -31.77 18.81 -26.15
N GLN A 661 -32.91 19.48 -26.11
CA GLN A 661 -34.30 19.01 -26.05
C GLN A 661 -34.88 18.64 -27.44
N PRO A 662 -36.16 18.21 -27.57
CA PRO A 662 -36.59 17.18 -28.51
C PRO A 662 -37.29 17.68 -29.79
N GLY A 663 -37.31 16.80 -30.79
CA GLY A 663 -38.20 16.79 -31.96
C GLY A 663 -37.95 15.47 -32.70
N GLY A 664 -38.89 14.74 -33.29
CA GLY A 664 -40.26 15.02 -33.67
C GLY A 664 -40.54 14.16 -34.91
N ALA A 665 -41.50 13.24 -34.77
CA ALA A 665 -42.45 12.77 -35.77
C ALA A 665 -42.09 11.77 -36.91
N THR A 666 -43.13 10.95 -37.20
CA THR A 666 -43.55 10.22 -38.42
C THR A 666 -42.81 8.93 -38.81
N ALA A 667 -43.42 7.73 -38.73
CA ALA A 667 -44.56 7.11 -39.48
C ALA A 667 -44.01 6.17 -40.58
N THR A 668 -44.34 4.88 -40.67
CA THR A 668 -45.57 4.28 -41.24
C THR A 668 -45.48 2.74 -41.11
N ALA A 669 -46.50 2.05 -40.57
CA ALA A 669 -47.53 1.24 -41.27
C ALA A 669 -46.98 0.00 -42.04
N THR A 670 -47.38 -1.26 -41.77
CA THR A 670 -48.69 -1.88 -42.08
C THR A 670 -48.75 -3.30 -41.46
N ALA A 671 -49.82 -3.66 -40.72
CA ALA A 671 -50.92 -4.60 -41.06
C ALA A 671 -50.48 -6.06 -41.36
N THR A 672 -51.05 -7.12 -40.75
CA THR A 672 -52.44 -7.58 -41.00
C THR A 672 -52.92 -8.59 -39.94
N LYS A 673 -54.23 -8.51 -39.63
CA LYS A 673 -55.08 -9.36 -38.76
C LYS A 673 -55.30 -10.79 -39.31
N VAL A 674 -55.56 -11.76 -38.40
CA VAL A 674 -56.62 -12.80 -38.55
C VAL A 674 -57.26 -13.09 -37.18
N THR A 675 -58.54 -13.41 -37.21
CA THR A 675 -59.61 -13.29 -36.21
C THR A 675 -60.13 -14.63 -35.65
N THR A 676 -60.33 -14.71 -34.32
CA THR A 676 -61.50 -15.26 -33.53
C THR A 676 -61.91 -16.76 -33.63
N PRO A 677 -62.88 -17.32 -32.84
CA PRO A 677 -63.67 -16.82 -31.67
C PRO A 677 -63.90 -17.81 -30.47
N THR A 678 -64.62 -17.31 -29.43
CA THR A 678 -65.57 -18.01 -28.48
C THR A 678 -64.98 -18.82 -27.30
N GLN A 679 -65.52 -18.89 -26.07
CA GLN A 679 -66.88 -18.75 -25.53
C GLN A 679 -66.93 -18.28 -24.04
N ARG A 680 -68.12 -17.85 -23.63
CA ARG A 680 -68.61 -17.31 -22.32
C ARG A 680 -68.59 -18.30 -21.13
N LYS A 681 -68.55 -17.76 -19.90
CA LYS A 681 -69.63 -17.93 -18.88
C LYS A 681 -69.55 -16.92 -17.72
N ASN A 682 -70.73 -16.40 -17.38
CA ASN A 682 -71.05 -15.41 -16.35
C ASN A 682 -71.05 -16.00 -14.93
N SER A 683 -70.83 -15.15 -13.92
CA SER A 683 -71.72 -15.09 -12.75
C SER A 683 -71.74 -13.67 -12.16
N ASN A 684 -72.95 -13.16 -11.99
CA ASN A 684 -73.30 -11.87 -11.38
C ASN A 684 -73.46 -12.04 -9.87
N LEU A 685 -73.12 -11.02 -9.08
CA LEU A 685 -73.99 -10.55 -7.99
C LEU A 685 -73.63 -9.12 -7.54
N ASN A 686 -74.69 -8.33 -7.44
CA ASN A 686 -74.85 -6.94 -7.00
C ASN A 686 -74.08 -6.57 -5.72
N VAL A 687 -73.65 -5.30 -5.59
CA VAL A 687 -74.09 -4.36 -4.52
C VAL A 687 -73.83 -2.88 -4.95
N ASN A 688 -74.92 -2.12 -4.98
CA ASN A 688 -75.16 -0.67 -4.77
C ASN A 688 -74.20 0.41 -5.32
N LYS A 689 -74.75 1.18 -6.28
CA LYS A 689 -74.32 2.52 -6.69
C LYS A 689 -74.70 3.56 -5.63
N VAL A 690 -73.72 4.25 -5.05
CA VAL A 690 -73.89 5.56 -4.41
C VAL A 690 -73.25 6.60 -5.34
N LYS A 691 -74.08 7.50 -5.90
CA LYS A 691 -73.63 8.67 -6.67
C LYS A 691 -73.06 9.70 -5.68
N VAL A 692 -71.73 9.84 -5.63
CA VAL A 692 -71.07 10.98 -4.96
C VAL A 692 -70.66 11.99 -6.03
N LYS A 693 -71.13 13.24 -5.86
CA LYS A 693 -70.80 14.40 -6.71
C LYS A 693 -69.29 14.67 -6.70
N PRO A 694 -68.69 15.13 -7.82
CA PRO A 694 -67.27 15.46 -7.88
C PRO A 694 -66.94 16.63 -6.94
N LYS A 695 -66.00 16.37 -6.02
CA LYS A 695 -65.44 17.35 -5.09
C LYS A 695 -64.57 18.35 -5.89
N PRO A 696 -64.67 19.67 -5.65
CA PRO A 696 -63.85 20.66 -6.34
C PRO A 696 -62.36 20.45 -6.04
N ARG A 697 -61.51 20.71 -7.05
CA ARG A 697 -60.04 20.69 -6.92
C ARG A 697 -59.62 21.59 -5.75
N PRO A 698 -58.74 21.13 -4.84
CA PRO A 698 -58.11 22.02 -3.89
C PRO A 698 -57.20 22.98 -4.66
N VAL A 699 -57.45 24.27 -4.46
CA VAL A 699 -56.57 25.36 -4.86
C VAL A 699 -55.24 25.13 -4.13
N THR A 700 -54.16 25.02 -4.88
CA THR A 700 -52.79 25.01 -4.36
C THR A 700 -52.56 26.30 -3.55
N PRO A 701 -52.22 26.22 -2.25
CA PRO A 701 -51.79 27.40 -1.52
C PRO A 701 -50.48 27.88 -2.13
N GLU A 702 -50.51 29.15 -2.52
CA GLU A 702 -49.35 29.96 -2.89
C GLU A 702 -48.30 29.84 -1.77
N ALA A 703 -47.10 29.40 -2.14
CA ALA A 703 -46.02 29.13 -1.20
C ALA A 703 -45.65 30.43 -0.47
N ALA A 704 -46.09 30.55 0.78
CA ALA A 704 -45.61 31.57 1.69
C ALA A 704 -44.08 31.46 1.77
N LEU A 705 -43.39 32.58 1.53
CA LEU A 705 -41.96 32.71 1.75
C LEU A 705 -41.65 32.27 3.19
N PRO A 706 -40.58 31.48 3.42
CA PRO A 706 -40.19 31.10 4.77
C PRO A 706 -39.96 32.37 5.60
N PRO A 707 -40.36 32.37 6.88
CA PRO A 707 -40.08 33.50 7.76
C PRO A 707 -38.57 33.80 7.75
N PRO A 708 -38.17 35.08 7.86
CA PRO A 708 -36.76 35.44 7.95
C PRO A 708 -36.13 34.65 9.10
N ALA A 709 -35.01 33.97 8.81
CA ALA A 709 -34.30 33.19 9.81
C ALA A 709 -33.97 34.10 11.01
N GLU A 710 -34.45 33.73 12.19
CA GLU A 710 -34.04 34.36 13.44
C GLU A 710 -32.51 34.30 13.50
N GLU A 711 -31.85 35.44 13.74
CA GLU A 711 -30.39 35.51 13.87
C GLU A 711 -29.99 34.66 15.08
N GLU A 712 -29.48 33.44 14.83
CA GLU A 712 -28.96 32.58 15.89
C GLU A 712 -27.73 33.22 16.54
N ASP A 713 -27.75 33.35 17.86
CA ASP A 713 -26.62 33.88 18.63
C ASP A 713 -25.33 33.11 18.30
N PRO A 714 -24.23 33.81 18.01
CA PRO A 714 -22.99 33.16 17.60
C PRO A 714 -22.46 32.26 18.73
N MET A 715 -22.35 30.97 18.46
CA MET A 715 -21.87 29.98 19.43
C MET A 715 -20.36 29.75 19.30
N THR A 716 -19.70 29.53 20.42
CA THR A 716 -18.27 29.15 20.44
C THR A 716 -18.13 27.68 20.06
N CYS A 717 -17.36 27.37 19.03
CA CYS A 717 -17.08 25.99 18.65
C CYS A 717 -16.18 25.33 19.71
N PRO A 718 -16.58 24.23 20.37
CA PRO A 718 -15.78 23.62 21.43
C PRO A 718 -14.50 22.91 20.96
N ILE A 719 -14.24 22.84 19.64
CA ILE A 719 -13.02 22.26 19.07
C ILE A 719 -11.97 23.34 18.80
N CYS A 720 -12.29 24.39 18.03
CA CYS A 720 -11.34 25.47 17.72
C CYS A 720 -11.46 26.69 18.65
N MET A 721 -12.46 26.72 19.53
CA MET A 721 -12.80 27.84 20.41
C MET A 721 -13.14 29.15 19.67
N GLU A 722 -13.40 29.10 18.36
CA GLU A 722 -13.82 30.26 17.59
C GLU A 722 -15.33 30.52 17.75
N ILE A 723 -15.69 31.79 17.96
CA ILE A 723 -17.08 32.24 17.95
C ILE A 723 -17.55 32.29 16.49
N THR A 724 -18.51 31.44 16.14
CA THR A 724 -19.02 31.33 14.77
C THR A 724 -20.48 30.91 14.75
N THR A 725 -21.23 31.49 13.81
CA THR A 725 -22.62 31.11 13.53
C THR A 725 -22.72 29.76 12.78
N THR A 726 -21.60 29.15 12.43
CA THR A 726 -21.55 27.86 11.70
C THR A 726 -21.43 26.64 12.61
N THR A 727 -21.53 26.84 13.93
CA THR A 727 -21.45 25.78 14.93
C THR A 727 -22.71 24.91 14.89
N ILE A 728 -22.60 23.72 14.31
CA ILE A 728 -23.71 22.77 14.19
C ILE A 728 -23.55 21.62 15.19
N LEU A 729 -24.68 21.13 15.70
CA LEU A 729 -24.73 19.90 16.47
C LEU A 729 -24.21 18.75 15.59
N ILE A 730 -23.20 18.03 16.07
CA ILE A 730 -22.67 16.84 15.40
C ILE A 730 -23.79 15.81 15.39
N PRO A 731 -24.26 15.35 14.22
CA PRO A 731 -25.33 14.38 14.18
C PRO A 731 -24.80 13.04 14.67
N HIS A 732 -25.34 12.57 15.79
CA HIS A 732 -25.02 11.26 16.35
C HIS A 732 -25.99 10.22 15.81
N TRP A 733 -25.51 9.00 15.62
CA TRP A 733 -26.40 7.91 15.27
C TRP A 733 -27.23 7.41 16.46
N GLN A 734 -26.58 7.29 17.63
CA GLN A 734 -27.21 6.94 18.90
C GLN A 734 -26.54 7.73 20.01
N SER A 735 -27.03 8.94 20.27
CA SER A 735 -26.54 9.72 21.40
C SER A 735 -26.68 8.93 22.70
N LYS A 736 -25.55 8.65 23.35
CA LYS A 736 -25.54 8.19 24.73
C LYS A 736 -25.50 9.42 25.63
N GLY A 737 -26.64 9.79 26.19
CA GLY A 737 -26.76 10.96 27.05
C GLY A 737 -27.02 12.27 26.30
N ASP A 738 -26.80 13.38 26.99
CA ASP A 738 -26.99 14.72 26.43
C ASP A 738 -25.87 15.04 25.44
N ILE A 739 -26.25 15.29 24.19
CA ILE A 739 -25.33 15.68 23.13
C ILE A 739 -25.43 17.17 22.80
N SER A 740 -26.20 17.97 23.56
CA SER A 740 -26.39 19.40 23.33
C SER A 740 -25.05 20.16 23.20
N GLY A 741 -24.01 19.70 23.88
CA GLY A 741 -22.64 20.24 23.81
C GLY A 741 -21.78 19.66 22.67
N HIS A 742 -22.23 18.62 21.97
CA HIS A 742 -21.45 17.98 20.91
C HIS A 742 -21.59 18.75 19.60
N LYS A 743 -21.07 19.98 19.57
CA LYS A 743 -21.18 20.88 18.41
C LYS A 743 -19.81 21.05 17.77
N MET A 744 -19.77 21.30 16.47
CA MET A 744 -18.55 21.76 15.80
C MET A 744 -18.87 22.73 14.67
N CYS A 745 -17.98 23.69 14.43
CA CYS A 745 -18.10 24.59 13.29
C CYS A 745 -17.87 23.84 11.98
N ALA A 746 -18.30 24.45 10.87
CA ALA A 746 -18.18 23.87 9.54
C ALA A 746 -16.72 23.52 9.18
N ASP A 747 -15.75 24.36 9.58
CA ASP A 747 -14.33 24.13 9.29
C ASP A 747 -13.74 22.98 10.11
N CYS A 748 -14.07 22.88 11.40
CA CYS A 748 -13.70 21.73 12.23
C CYS A 748 -14.32 20.44 11.69
N SER A 749 -15.60 20.47 11.30
CA SER A 749 -16.30 19.33 10.68
C SER A 749 -15.61 18.84 9.41
N LYS A 750 -15.18 19.78 8.55
CA LYS A 750 -14.49 19.46 7.30
C LYS A 750 -13.10 18.86 7.52
N ASN A 751 -12.39 19.29 8.56
CA ASN A 751 -11.05 18.80 8.89
C ASN A 751 -11.08 17.50 9.70
N TYR A 752 -12.19 17.19 10.37
CA TYR A 752 -12.33 16.01 11.21
C TYR A 752 -12.64 14.76 10.37
N ASN A 753 -11.61 13.96 10.12
CA ASN A 753 -11.67 12.83 9.19
C ASN A 753 -12.21 11.52 9.80
N LYS A 754 -12.44 11.44 11.11
CA LYS A 754 -12.95 10.23 11.75
C LYS A 754 -14.48 10.15 11.70
N ASN A 755 -15.04 8.94 11.71
CA ASN A 755 -16.49 8.70 11.69
C ASN A 755 -17.10 8.63 13.10
N GLU A 756 -16.41 9.15 14.11
CA GLU A 756 -16.80 9.13 15.52
C GLU A 756 -16.85 10.55 16.05
N CYS A 757 -17.86 10.89 16.84
CA CYS A 757 -17.93 12.18 17.51
C CYS A 757 -16.67 12.40 18.37
N PRO A 758 -15.98 13.55 18.26
CA PRO A 758 -14.80 13.83 19.06
C PRO A 758 -15.09 13.93 20.58
N PHE A 759 -16.35 14.11 20.99
CA PHE A 759 -16.73 14.29 22.38
C PHE A 759 -17.05 12.98 23.10
N CYS A 760 -17.75 12.05 22.43
CA CYS A 760 -18.20 10.81 23.06
C CYS A 760 -17.79 9.54 22.29
N HIS A 761 -17.01 9.68 21.22
CA HIS A 761 -16.55 8.59 20.34
C HIS A 761 -17.66 7.74 19.71
N GLU A 762 -18.90 8.21 19.77
CA GLU A 762 -20.04 7.56 19.14
C GLU A 762 -20.05 7.85 17.64
N VAL A 763 -20.47 6.89 16.81
CA VAL A 763 -20.43 7.07 15.34
C VAL A 763 -21.25 8.30 14.91
N SER A 764 -20.59 9.25 14.27
CA SER A 764 -21.21 10.45 13.70
C SER A 764 -21.85 10.12 12.35
N ILE A 765 -23.04 10.65 12.07
CA ILE A 765 -23.68 10.56 10.76
C ILE A 765 -22.92 11.50 9.82
N LYS A 766 -22.05 10.93 8.97
CA LYS A 766 -21.43 11.70 7.90
C LYS A 766 -22.32 11.76 6.67
N GLU A 767 -22.35 12.93 6.04
CA GLU A 767 -23.04 13.12 4.76
C GLU A 767 -22.53 12.12 3.70
N GLU A 768 -21.26 11.74 3.75
CA GLU A 768 -20.68 10.71 2.86
C GLU A 768 -21.37 9.35 3.00
N ILE A 769 -21.66 8.90 4.23
CA ILE A 769 -22.38 7.65 4.50
C ILE A 769 -23.82 7.76 4.01
N MET A 770 -24.48 8.90 4.23
CA MET A 770 -25.85 9.13 3.75
C MET A 770 -25.93 9.21 2.22
N VAL A 771 -24.94 9.82 1.58
CA VAL A 771 -24.78 9.83 0.12
C VAL A 771 -24.55 8.40 -0.39
N LEU A 772 -23.74 7.60 0.30
CA LEU A 772 -23.53 6.20 -0.02
C LEU A 772 -24.86 5.41 0.05
N ILE A 773 -25.64 5.58 1.12
CA ILE A 773 -26.95 4.92 1.29
C ILE A 773 -27.93 5.33 0.17
N ARG A 774 -28.09 6.64 -0.08
CA ARG A 774 -28.99 7.14 -1.14
C ARG A 774 -28.58 6.63 -2.52
N ASN A 775 -27.28 6.69 -2.84
CA ASN A 775 -26.74 6.17 -4.09
C ASN A 775 -26.94 4.66 -4.22
N PHE A 776 -26.77 3.92 -3.12
CA PHE A 776 -26.98 2.49 -3.08
C PHE A 776 -28.44 2.12 -3.34
N ILE A 777 -29.40 2.78 -2.67
CA ILE A 777 -30.84 2.54 -2.86
C ILE A 777 -31.28 2.92 -4.28
N GLN A 778 -30.78 4.03 -4.81
CA GLN A 778 -31.05 4.45 -6.19
C GLN A 778 -30.47 3.46 -7.20
N ALA A 779 -29.27 2.93 -6.94
CA ALA A 779 -28.66 1.88 -7.74
C ALA A 779 -29.48 0.59 -7.69
N MET A 780 -29.98 0.17 -6.52
CA MET A 780 -30.83 -1.01 -6.35
C MET A 780 -32.06 -0.90 -7.26
N LYS A 781 -32.78 0.22 -7.17
CA LYS A 781 -33.97 0.48 -8.00
C LYS A 781 -33.69 0.41 -9.50
N SER A 782 -32.62 1.06 -9.94
CA SER A 782 -32.23 1.13 -11.36
C SER A 782 -31.58 -0.16 -11.88
N SER A 783 -31.22 -1.10 -11.00
CA SER A 783 -30.72 -2.42 -11.37
C SER A 783 -31.81 -3.45 -11.68
N SER A 784 -33.08 -3.11 -11.45
CA SER A 784 -34.23 -3.99 -11.71
C SER A 784 -34.22 -4.52 -13.15
N GLY A 785 -33.99 -5.83 -13.32
CA GLY A 785 -33.98 -6.49 -14.63
C GLY A 785 -32.60 -6.61 -15.29
N ASP A 786 -31.52 -6.12 -14.67
CA ASP A 786 -30.14 -6.30 -15.11
C ASP A 786 -29.34 -7.09 -14.04
N PRO A 787 -29.16 -8.40 -14.22
CA PRO A 787 -28.43 -9.27 -13.28
C PRO A 787 -27.00 -8.79 -13.01
N GLN A 788 -26.33 -8.21 -14.00
CA GLN A 788 -24.95 -7.74 -13.88
C GLN A 788 -24.88 -6.49 -13.00
N ARG A 789 -25.84 -5.56 -13.15
CA ARG A 789 -25.94 -4.39 -12.25
C ARG A 789 -26.28 -4.80 -10.82
N ALA A 790 -27.18 -5.76 -10.64
CA ALA A 790 -27.52 -6.28 -9.32
C ALA A 790 -26.30 -6.93 -8.64
N ALA A 791 -25.53 -7.73 -9.39
CA ALA A 791 -24.30 -8.34 -8.90
C ALA A 791 -23.22 -7.30 -8.55
N ALA A 792 -23.01 -6.28 -9.41
CA ALA A 792 -22.06 -5.20 -9.15
C ALA A 792 -22.43 -4.39 -7.89
N LEU A 793 -23.73 -4.28 -7.60
CA LEU A 793 -24.21 -3.61 -6.41
C LEU A 793 -24.00 -4.43 -5.14
N ALA A 794 -24.17 -5.74 -5.20
CA ALA A 794 -23.79 -6.65 -4.12
C ALA A 794 -22.27 -6.61 -3.86
N GLU A 795 -21.45 -6.54 -4.90
CA GLU A 795 -19.99 -6.35 -4.77
C GLU A 795 -19.65 -5.01 -4.10
N ARG A 796 -20.31 -3.91 -4.50
CA ARG A 796 -20.11 -2.60 -3.86
C ARG A 796 -20.44 -2.62 -2.37
N TRP A 797 -21.48 -3.37 -1.98
CA TRP A 797 -21.81 -3.56 -0.58
C TRP A 797 -20.74 -4.38 0.17
N GLN A 798 -20.20 -5.43 -0.47
CA GLN A 798 -19.10 -6.21 0.12
C GLN A 798 -17.85 -5.36 0.35
N TRP A 799 -17.53 -4.46 -0.57
CA TRP A 799 -16.42 -3.52 -0.39
C TRP A 799 -16.67 -2.59 0.79
N PHE A 800 -17.90 -2.10 0.96
CA PHE A 800 -18.29 -1.35 2.13
C PHE A 800 -18.10 -2.18 3.43
N GLU A 801 -18.55 -3.43 3.48
CA GLU A 801 -18.33 -4.27 4.67
C GLU A 801 -16.85 -4.53 4.95
N MET A 802 -16.02 -4.74 3.92
CA MET A 802 -14.58 -4.93 4.09
C MET A 802 -13.89 -3.66 4.61
N GLU A 803 -14.26 -2.49 4.07
CA GLU A 803 -13.74 -1.18 4.51
C GLU A 803 -14.07 -0.90 5.97
N PHE A 804 -15.25 -1.34 6.43
CA PHE A 804 -15.72 -1.17 7.80
C PHE A 804 -15.63 -2.45 8.65
N SER A 805 -14.81 -3.42 8.26
CA SER A 805 -14.69 -4.71 8.97
C SER A 805 -14.21 -4.57 10.42
N THR A 806 -13.45 -3.53 10.73
CA THR A 806 -13.02 -3.19 12.10
C THR A 806 -14.10 -2.48 12.92
N ASN A 807 -15.20 -2.04 12.30
CA ASN A 807 -16.30 -1.33 12.94
C ASN A 807 -17.66 -1.87 12.49
N VAL A 808 -17.97 -3.08 12.97
CA VAL A 808 -19.22 -3.81 12.69
C VAL A 808 -20.47 -2.98 13.02
N THR A 809 -20.40 -2.10 14.02
CA THR A 809 -21.51 -1.23 14.42
C THR A 809 -21.91 -0.28 13.29
N VAL A 810 -20.95 0.23 12.51
CA VAL A 810 -21.25 1.04 11.30
C VAL A 810 -22.00 0.20 10.28
N ILE A 811 -21.56 -1.04 10.03
CA ILE A 811 -22.21 -1.95 9.07
C ILE A 811 -23.67 -2.21 9.49
N HIS A 812 -23.90 -2.60 10.74
CA HIS A 812 -25.24 -2.87 11.30
C HIS A 812 -26.17 -1.66 11.17
N ARG A 813 -25.63 -0.47 11.40
CA ARG A 813 -26.39 0.79 11.31
C ARG A 813 -26.75 1.16 9.88
N VAL A 814 -25.80 1.07 8.94
CA VAL A 814 -26.07 1.31 7.52
C VAL A 814 -27.06 0.29 6.97
N CYS A 815 -26.93 -1.00 7.32
CA CYS A 815 -27.94 -2.03 7.04
C CYS A 815 -29.33 -1.60 7.53
N LYS A 816 -29.42 -1.18 8.79
CA LYS A 816 -30.68 -0.76 9.39
C LYS A 816 -31.32 0.40 8.64
N LEU A 817 -30.57 1.45 8.29
CA LEU A 817 -31.10 2.58 7.51
C LEU A 817 -31.57 2.18 6.12
N VAL A 818 -30.85 1.30 5.43
CA VAL A 818 -31.30 0.77 4.14
C VAL A 818 -32.62 0.01 4.29
N LEU A 819 -32.77 -0.78 5.36
CA LEU A 819 -33.98 -1.54 5.65
C LEU A 819 -35.15 -0.70 6.18
N GLU A 820 -34.89 0.47 6.76
CA GLU A 820 -35.94 1.40 7.20
C GLU A 820 -36.35 2.40 6.10
N ASP A 821 -35.56 2.49 5.02
CA ASP A 821 -35.88 3.37 3.90
C ASP A 821 -37.15 2.88 3.15
N PRO A 822 -38.20 3.73 3.05
CA PRO A 822 -39.47 3.35 2.43
C PRO A 822 -39.33 2.96 0.95
N GLN A 823 -38.35 3.55 0.27
CA GLN A 823 -38.11 3.31 -1.14
C GLN A 823 -37.51 1.93 -1.38
N PHE A 824 -36.54 1.53 -0.55
CA PHE A 824 -35.98 0.20 -0.57
C PHE A 824 -37.04 -0.86 -0.22
N ILE A 825 -37.83 -0.65 0.83
CA ILE A 825 -38.88 -1.61 1.25
C ILE A 825 -39.97 -1.76 0.18
N SER A 826 -40.41 -0.67 -0.43
CA SER A 826 -41.36 -0.73 -1.54
C SER A 826 -40.80 -1.52 -2.72
N HIS A 827 -39.50 -1.35 -3.02
CA HIS A 827 -38.81 -2.10 -4.06
C HIS A 827 -38.69 -3.60 -3.72
N LEU A 828 -38.32 -3.95 -2.49
CA LEU A 828 -38.27 -5.34 -2.00
C LEU A 828 -39.64 -6.02 -2.09
N LYS A 829 -40.70 -5.38 -1.56
CA LYS A 829 -42.08 -5.90 -1.63
C LYS A 829 -42.54 -6.11 -3.07
N THR A 830 -42.21 -5.18 -3.96
CA THR A 830 -42.51 -5.27 -5.39
C THR A 830 -41.78 -6.45 -6.03
N GLY A 831 -40.47 -6.61 -5.78
CA GLY A 831 -39.69 -7.75 -6.24
C GLY A 831 -40.25 -9.09 -5.75
N ILE A 832 -40.74 -9.14 -4.49
CA ILE A 832 -41.36 -10.33 -3.92
C ILE A 832 -42.69 -10.65 -4.60
N ARG A 833 -43.60 -9.67 -4.69
CA ARG A 833 -44.93 -9.82 -5.30
C ARG A 833 -44.84 -10.24 -6.77
N GLU A 834 -43.90 -9.65 -7.51
CA GLU A 834 -43.72 -9.88 -8.95
C GLU A 834 -42.76 -11.03 -9.26
N LYS A 835 -42.20 -11.69 -8.23
CA LYS A 835 -41.22 -12.76 -8.37
C LYS A 835 -40.04 -12.38 -9.27
N ASN A 836 -39.52 -11.16 -9.08
CA ASN A 836 -38.49 -10.61 -9.95
C ASN A 836 -37.13 -11.30 -9.74
N ALA A 837 -36.41 -11.57 -10.84
CA ALA A 837 -35.11 -12.25 -10.84
C ALA A 837 -34.03 -11.51 -10.03
N TRP A 838 -34.12 -10.19 -9.84
CA TRP A 838 -33.13 -9.46 -9.02
C TRP A 838 -33.07 -9.97 -7.57
N ILE A 839 -34.16 -10.53 -7.03
CA ILE A 839 -34.18 -11.17 -5.70
C ILE A 839 -33.24 -12.37 -5.63
N ARG A 840 -33.08 -13.11 -6.74
CA ARG A 840 -32.08 -14.18 -6.88
C ARG A 840 -30.68 -13.59 -7.09
N ASP A 841 -30.56 -12.55 -7.91
CA ASP A 841 -29.28 -11.97 -8.33
C ASP A 841 -28.65 -11.03 -7.30
N ALA A 842 -29.37 -10.71 -6.22
CA ALA A 842 -28.90 -9.97 -5.05
C ALA A 842 -29.04 -10.81 -3.76
N ASN A 843 -29.00 -12.15 -3.87
CA ASN A 843 -29.28 -13.04 -2.74
C ASN A 843 -28.30 -12.83 -1.57
N GLY A 844 -27.04 -12.47 -1.83
CA GLY A 844 -26.04 -12.22 -0.79
C GLY A 844 -26.51 -11.13 0.18
N LEU A 845 -27.06 -10.04 -0.34
CA LEU A 845 -27.60 -8.94 0.46
C LEU A 845 -28.79 -9.40 1.32
N ILE A 846 -29.74 -10.11 0.69
CA ILE A 846 -30.91 -10.65 1.38
C ILE A 846 -30.48 -11.61 2.49
N PHE A 847 -29.46 -12.43 2.24
CA PHE A 847 -28.92 -13.38 3.21
C PHE A 847 -28.31 -12.66 4.39
N ARG A 848 -27.42 -11.70 4.12
CA ARG A 848 -26.73 -10.90 5.13
C ARG A 848 -27.72 -10.14 6.00
N TRP A 849 -28.62 -9.36 5.40
CA TRP A 849 -29.59 -8.56 6.15
C TRP A 849 -30.58 -9.40 6.95
N ARG A 850 -31.06 -10.52 6.38
CA ARG A 850 -31.91 -11.45 7.12
C ARG A 850 -31.17 -12.05 8.32
N SER A 851 -29.90 -12.44 8.16
CA SER A 851 -29.12 -13.01 9.25
C SER A 851 -28.94 -12.03 10.40
N LEU A 852 -28.60 -10.77 10.10
CA LEU A 852 -28.48 -9.70 11.09
C LEU A 852 -29.78 -9.47 11.86
N CYS A 853 -30.93 -9.48 11.17
CA CYS A 853 -32.25 -9.35 11.81
C CYS A 853 -32.57 -10.54 12.73
N LYS A 854 -32.25 -11.76 12.27
CA LYS A 854 -32.59 -13.00 13.00
C LYS A 854 -31.67 -13.23 14.20
N ASP A 855 -30.41 -12.84 14.09
CA ASP A 855 -29.43 -12.91 15.17
C ASP A 855 -29.55 -11.75 16.17
N GLY A 856 -30.56 -10.88 16.01
CA GLY A 856 -30.82 -9.74 16.90
C GLY A 856 -29.79 -8.63 16.82
N LYS A 857 -28.92 -8.64 15.80
CA LYS A 857 -27.87 -7.64 15.58
C LYS A 857 -28.42 -6.30 15.10
N ILE A 858 -29.51 -6.34 14.32
CA ILE A 858 -30.27 -5.16 13.92
C ILE A 858 -31.74 -5.32 14.27
N ASN A 859 -32.34 -4.25 14.78
CA ASN A 859 -33.76 -4.21 15.10
C ASN A 859 -34.50 -3.33 14.09
N VAL A 860 -35.32 -3.97 13.26
CA VAL A 860 -36.21 -3.36 12.25
C VAL A 860 -37.65 -3.83 12.48
N GLY A 861 -38.63 -3.15 11.87
CA GLY A 861 -40.04 -3.52 12.00
C GLY A 861 -40.34 -4.98 11.61
N GLU A 862 -41.30 -5.61 12.28
CA GLU A 862 -41.64 -7.03 12.07
C GLU A 862 -42.06 -7.33 10.63
N ASP A 863 -42.74 -6.40 9.97
CA ASP A 863 -43.09 -6.53 8.56
C ASP A 863 -41.86 -6.59 7.66
N THR A 864 -40.82 -5.81 7.97
CA THR A 864 -39.54 -5.86 7.21
C THR A 864 -38.83 -7.19 7.40
N LYS A 865 -38.86 -7.75 8.62
CA LYS A 865 -38.33 -9.09 8.89
C LYS A 865 -39.07 -10.17 8.08
N LYS A 866 -40.41 -10.07 7.99
CA LYS A 866 -41.25 -10.95 7.16
C LYS A 866 -40.97 -10.80 5.66
N ASP A 867 -40.73 -9.58 5.19
CA ASP A 867 -40.36 -9.32 3.80
C ASP A 867 -38.98 -9.93 3.48
N LEU A 868 -37.99 -9.77 4.34
CA LEU A 868 -36.67 -10.40 4.18
C LEU A 868 -36.74 -11.93 4.19
N GLU A 869 -37.55 -12.51 5.08
CA GLU A 869 -37.83 -13.95 5.11
C GLU A 869 -38.47 -14.42 3.79
N SER A 870 -39.43 -13.65 3.28
CA SER A 870 -40.12 -13.93 2.01
C SER A 870 -39.17 -13.80 0.81
N GLY A 871 -38.32 -12.77 0.80
CA GLY A 871 -37.27 -12.58 -0.20
C GLY A 871 -36.25 -13.71 -0.21
N TYR A 872 -35.82 -14.17 0.98
CA TYR A 872 -34.93 -15.33 1.11
C TYR A 872 -35.55 -16.59 0.50
N LYS A 873 -36.78 -16.93 0.91
CA LYS A 873 -37.51 -18.10 0.36
C LYS A 873 -37.72 -17.98 -1.14
N LEU A 874 -38.08 -16.79 -1.62
CA LEU A 874 -38.27 -16.53 -3.05
C LEU A 874 -36.97 -16.67 -3.82
N SER A 875 -35.84 -16.17 -3.32
CA SER A 875 -34.53 -16.27 -4.00
C SER A 875 -34.14 -17.73 -4.28
N LEU A 876 -34.36 -18.61 -3.31
CA LEU A 876 -34.13 -20.06 -3.44
C LEU A 876 -35.12 -20.69 -4.43
N SER A 877 -36.39 -20.30 -4.39
CA SER A 877 -37.42 -20.78 -5.31
C SER A 877 -37.13 -20.35 -6.76
N LEU A 878 -36.76 -19.08 -6.97
CA LEU A 878 -36.35 -18.55 -8.26
C LEU A 878 -35.17 -19.32 -8.82
N LEU A 879 -34.15 -19.58 -8.00
CA LEU A 879 -33.02 -20.40 -8.43
C LEU A 879 -33.49 -21.77 -8.92
N LYS A 880 -34.31 -22.50 -8.13
CA LYS A 880 -34.87 -23.80 -8.52
C LYS A 880 -35.66 -23.77 -9.84
N ASN A 881 -36.29 -22.64 -10.14
CA ASN A 881 -37.12 -22.45 -11.35
C ASN A 881 -36.34 -21.96 -12.57
N THR A 882 -35.07 -21.58 -12.43
CA THR A 882 -34.26 -21.04 -13.54
C THR A 882 -33.71 -22.09 -14.51
N GLY A 883 -34.12 -23.35 -14.33
CA GLY A 883 -33.66 -24.47 -15.14
C GLY A 883 -32.22 -24.89 -14.80
N ALA A 884 -31.68 -25.76 -15.64
CA ALA A 884 -30.31 -26.25 -15.53
C ALA A 884 -29.33 -25.22 -16.13
N ASN A 885 -29.12 -24.08 -15.45
CA ASN A 885 -28.14 -23.08 -15.84
C ASN A 885 -27.03 -22.98 -14.78
N GLY A 886 -25.83 -23.46 -15.13
CA GLY A 886 -24.73 -23.56 -14.17
C GLY A 886 -24.19 -22.18 -13.76
N HIS A 887 -24.25 -21.17 -14.63
CA HIS A 887 -23.83 -19.82 -14.28
C HIS A 887 -24.71 -19.18 -13.20
N HIS A 888 -26.03 -19.36 -13.27
CA HIS A 888 -26.92 -18.87 -12.22
C HIS A 888 -26.68 -19.58 -10.88
N MET A 889 -26.45 -20.89 -10.90
CA MET A 889 -26.13 -21.67 -9.72
C MET A 889 -24.81 -21.23 -9.07
N GLY A 890 -23.75 -21.10 -9.86
CA GLY A 890 -22.44 -20.68 -9.36
C GLY A 890 -22.42 -19.23 -8.88
N ALA A 891 -23.09 -18.31 -9.58
CA ALA A 891 -23.22 -16.92 -9.15
C ALA A 891 -24.01 -16.80 -7.83
N PHE A 892 -25.13 -17.53 -7.71
CA PHE A 892 -25.94 -17.55 -6.49
C PHE A 892 -25.14 -18.02 -5.28
N TYR A 893 -24.37 -19.11 -5.42
CA TYR A 893 -23.55 -19.60 -4.31
C TYR A 893 -22.38 -18.66 -4.00
N SER A 894 -21.73 -18.10 -5.02
CA SER A 894 -20.60 -17.17 -4.83
C SER A 894 -21.00 -15.91 -4.08
N GLN A 895 -22.19 -15.36 -4.34
CA GLN A 895 -22.71 -14.23 -3.57
C GLN A 895 -22.96 -14.58 -2.10
N ALA A 896 -23.49 -15.78 -1.82
CA ALA A 896 -23.68 -16.26 -0.44
C ALA A 896 -22.34 -16.44 0.29
N LEU A 897 -21.33 -16.98 -0.39
CA LEU A 897 -19.97 -17.12 0.13
C LEU A 897 -19.29 -15.76 0.40
N ALA A 898 -19.44 -14.82 -0.51
CA ALA A 898 -18.80 -13.50 -0.39
C ALA A 898 -19.35 -12.70 0.81
N VAL A 899 -20.66 -12.74 1.08
CA VAL A 899 -21.21 -12.10 2.29
C VAL A 899 -20.84 -12.83 3.58
N TRP A 900 -20.62 -14.15 3.52
CA TRP A 900 -20.05 -14.89 4.65
C TRP A 900 -18.62 -14.46 4.95
N LEU A 901 -17.79 -14.29 3.92
CA LEU A 901 -16.42 -13.83 4.09
C LEU A 901 -16.36 -12.44 4.73
N ALA A 902 -17.18 -11.51 4.25
CA ALA A 902 -17.27 -10.17 4.82
C ALA A 902 -17.70 -10.20 6.29
N ALA A 903 -18.70 -11.01 6.63
CA ALA A 903 -19.16 -11.22 8.00
C ALA A 903 -18.06 -11.83 8.89
N PHE A 904 -17.35 -12.85 8.39
CA PHE A 904 -16.27 -13.54 9.11
C PHE A 904 -15.08 -12.63 9.39
N GLN A 905 -14.64 -11.83 8.40
CA GLN A 905 -13.57 -10.86 8.59
C GLN A 905 -13.95 -9.78 9.61
N GLY A 906 -15.22 -9.40 9.67
CA GLY A 906 -15.75 -8.49 10.69
C GLY A 906 -16.01 -9.12 12.05
N GLN A 907 -15.67 -10.40 12.28
CA GLN A 907 -16.03 -11.12 13.52
C GLN A 907 -17.55 -11.10 13.84
N ASP A 908 -18.37 -11.08 12.79
CA ASP A 908 -19.84 -11.02 12.85
C ASP A 908 -20.47 -12.23 12.12
N ASP A 909 -19.81 -13.38 12.20
CA ASP A 909 -20.21 -14.64 11.55
C ASP A 909 -21.23 -15.42 12.39
N GLY A 910 -22.50 -15.00 12.32
CA GLY A 910 -23.59 -15.71 12.99
C GLY A 910 -23.89 -17.09 12.40
N ASP A 911 -24.25 -18.06 13.24
CA ASP A 911 -24.71 -19.40 12.84
C ASP A 911 -25.87 -19.33 11.84
N THR A 912 -26.74 -18.32 11.93
CA THR A 912 -27.82 -18.12 10.97
C THR A 912 -27.28 -17.94 9.57
N LEU A 913 -26.30 -17.05 9.36
CA LEU A 913 -25.73 -16.82 8.03
C LEU A 913 -25.03 -18.08 7.52
N ARG A 914 -24.26 -18.76 8.39
CA ARG A 914 -23.60 -20.04 8.06
C ARG A 914 -24.60 -21.07 7.53
N ASN A 915 -25.72 -21.23 8.23
CA ASN A 915 -26.77 -22.17 7.87
C ASN A 915 -27.50 -21.78 6.57
N MET A 916 -27.65 -20.48 6.30
CA MET A 916 -28.19 -20.00 5.02
C MET A 916 -27.25 -20.31 3.85
N VAL A 917 -25.94 -20.13 4.03
CA VAL A 917 -24.92 -20.51 3.02
C VAL A 917 -24.95 -22.01 2.79
N LYS A 918 -25.01 -22.84 3.83
CA LYS A 918 -25.20 -24.30 3.70
C LYS A 918 -26.46 -24.64 2.91
N HIS A 919 -27.58 -23.97 3.19
CA HIS A 919 -28.83 -24.21 2.47
C HIS A 919 -28.73 -23.83 0.99
N ALA A 920 -28.10 -22.70 0.66
CA ALA A 920 -27.84 -22.31 -0.73
C ALA A 920 -26.98 -23.34 -1.46
N GLY A 921 -25.89 -23.81 -0.83
CA GLY A 921 -25.05 -24.88 -1.38
C GLY A 921 -25.84 -26.18 -1.59
N GLY A 922 -26.69 -26.54 -0.63
CA GLY A 922 -27.59 -27.70 -0.75
C GLY A 922 -28.56 -27.59 -1.93
N VAL A 923 -29.15 -26.42 -2.17
CA VAL A 923 -30.04 -26.18 -3.32
C VAL A 923 -29.28 -26.27 -4.65
N VAL A 924 -28.06 -25.71 -4.72
CA VAL A 924 -27.20 -25.84 -5.90
C VAL A 924 -26.89 -27.31 -6.19
N ILE A 925 -26.63 -28.11 -5.17
CA ILE A 925 -26.40 -29.55 -5.31
C ILE A 925 -27.66 -30.31 -5.75
N GLU A 926 -28.83 -29.96 -5.21
CA GLU A 926 -30.11 -30.52 -5.62
C GLU A 926 -30.35 -30.28 -7.13
N MET A 927 -30.13 -29.06 -7.60
CA MET A 927 -30.29 -28.68 -9.00
C MET A 927 -29.29 -29.39 -9.90
N TYR A 928 -28.02 -29.45 -9.49
CA TYR A 928 -26.98 -30.17 -10.22
C TYR A 928 -27.36 -31.65 -10.39
N LYS A 929 -27.85 -32.29 -9.33
CA LYS A 929 -28.32 -33.69 -9.38
C LYS A 929 -29.55 -33.89 -10.27
N LYS A 930 -30.45 -32.91 -10.37
CA LYS A 930 -31.61 -32.96 -11.27
C LYS A 930 -31.21 -32.82 -12.74
N GLY A 931 -30.15 -32.06 -13.03
CA GLY A 931 -29.62 -31.81 -14.37
C GLY A 931 -28.81 -32.95 -14.99
N LYS A 932 -29.02 -34.23 -14.63
CA LYS A 932 -28.12 -35.38 -14.94
C LYS A 932 -27.59 -35.43 -16.37
N ARG A 933 -28.42 -35.07 -17.36
CA ARG A 933 -28.06 -35.10 -18.79
C ARG A 933 -27.05 -34.02 -19.20
N GLU A 934 -26.96 -32.95 -18.43
CA GLU A 934 -26.11 -31.77 -18.69
C GLU A 934 -25.00 -31.59 -17.65
N ASN A 935 -24.77 -32.59 -16.78
CA ASN A 935 -23.84 -32.48 -15.65
C ASN A 935 -22.44 -31.96 -16.03
N GLY A 936 -21.88 -32.38 -17.17
CA GLY A 936 -20.57 -31.89 -17.60
C GLY A 936 -20.56 -30.37 -17.85
N LYS A 937 -21.59 -29.86 -18.53
CA LYS A 937 -21.78 -28.43 -18.80
C LYS A 937 -22.04 -27.66 -17.51
N LEU A 938 -22.97 -28.15 -16.69
CA LEU A 938 -23.31 -27.53 -15.40
C LEU A 938 -22.11 -27.47 -14.46
N LYS A 939 -21.33 -28.55 -14.36
CA LYS A 939 -20.13 -28.61 -13.53
C LYS A 939 -19.12 -27.54 -13.95
N LYS A 940 -18.89 -27.40 -15.26
CA LYS A 940 -18.00 -26.37 -15.81
C LYS A 940 -18.51 -24.95 -15.52
N GLU A 941 -19.76 -24.65 -15.86
CA GLU A 941 -20.32 -23.30 -15.71
C GLU A 941 -20.44 -22.83 -14.25
N VAL A 942 -20.68 -23.76 -13.31
CA VAL A 942 -20.69 -23.47 -11.87
C VAL A 942 -19.28 -23.11 -11.40
N ARG A 943 -18.26 -23.91 -11.76
CA ARG A 943 -16.86 -23.65 -11.41
C ARG A 943 -16.33 -22.33 -12.00
N GLU A 944 -16.81 -21.93 -13.18
CA GLU A 944 -16.40 -20.66 -13.78
C GLU A 944 -16.88 -19.44 -12.98
N ARG A 945 -17.88 -19.61 -12.11
CA ARG A 945 -18.42 -18.52 -11.27
C ARG A 945 -17.94 -18.57 -9.84
N ILE A 946 -17.61 -19.76 -9.33
CA ILE A 946 -17.08 -19.92 -7.98
C ILE A 946 -15.54 -19.88 -8.07
N VAL A 947 -14.90 -18.98 -7.31
CA VAL A 947 -13.44 -18.90 -7.22
C VAL A 947 -12.94 -20.12 -6.45
N GLY A 948 -12.06 -20.93 -7.06
CA GLY A 948 -11.62 -22.21 -6.51
C GLY A 948 -10.83 -22.04 -5.22
N GLU A 949 -9.96 -21.04 -5.18
CA GLU A 949 -9.12 -20.67 -4.04
C GLU A 949 -9.98 -20.33 -2.81
N TYR A 950 -11.09 -19.61 -3.03
CA TYR A 950 -11.99 -19.29 -1.94
C TYR A 950 -12.83 -20.49 -1.50
N SER A 951 -13.15 -21.41 -2.43
CA SER A 951 -13.98 -22.58 -2.12
C SER A 951 -13.33 -23.50 -1.07
N GLY A 952 -12.00 -23.64 -1.06
CA GLY A 952 -11.28 -24.43 -0.05
C GLY A 952 -11.37 -23.79 1.34
N ILE A 953 -11.13 -22.48 1.41
CA ILE A 953 -11.27 -21.68 2.65
C ILE A 953 -12.70 -21.80 3.19
N PHE A 954 -13.71 -21.66 2.33
CA PHE A 954 -15.11 -21.75 2.74
C PHE A 954 -15.54 -23.16 3.12
N SER A 955 -14.97 -24.19 2.51
CA SER A 955 -15.22 -25.58 2.90
C SER A 955 -14.88 -25.79 4.37
N ALA A 956 -13.72 -25.30 4.81
CA ALA A 956 -13.31 -25.35 6.21
C ALA A 956 -14.25 -24.52 7.12
N MET A 957 -14.50 -23.26 6.77
CA MET A 957 -15.24 -22.33 7.64
C MET A 957 -16.74 -22.63 7.74
N VAL A 958 -17.37 -22.97 6.61
CA VAL A 958 -18.82 -23.18 6.54
C VAL A 958 -19.15 -24.64 6.86
N TRP A 959 -18.48 -25.59 6.21
CA TRP A 959 -18.85 -27.00 6.26
C TRP A 959 -18.06 -27.83 7.28
N GLY A 960 -16.91 -27.33 7.76
CA GLY A 960 -16.01 -28.07 8.63
C GLY A 960 -14.94 -28.87 7.88
N GLY A 961 -14.75 -28.60 6.59
CA GLY A 961 -13.71 -29.18 5.75
C GLY A 961 -14.20 -29.60 4.36
N GLU A 962 -13.26 -29.75 3.43
CA GLU A 962 -13.51 -30.20 2.05
C GLU A 962 -14.16 -31.59 1.98
N GLU A 963 -13.81 -32.47 2.93
CA GLU A 963 -14.34 -33.83 3.00
C GLU A 963 -15.79 -33.91 3.47
N VAL A 964 -16.39 -32.81 3.91
CA VAL A 964 -17.81 -32.74 4.29
C VAL A 964 -18.59 -31.72 3.47
N ASP A 965 -17.92 -30.88 2.68
CA ASP A 965 -18.55 -29.91 1.78
C ASP A 965 -19.14 -30.60 0.53
N PRO A 966 -20.47 -30.64 0.36
CA PRO A 966 -21.10 -31.25 -0.80
C PRO A 966 -20.89 -30.46 -2.10
N VAL A 967 -20.69 -29.13 -2.02
CA VAL A 967 -20.37 -28.26 -3.16
C VAL A 967 -18.96 -28.54 -3.65
N TRP A 968 -17.98 -28.57 -2.75
CA TRP A 968 -16.60 -28.93 -3.08
C TRP A 968 -16.52 -30.28 -3.78
N LYS A 969 -17.15 -31.31 -3.19
CA LYS A 969 -17.19 -32.68 -3.76
C LYS A 969 -17.82 -32.77 -5.14
N ALA A 970 -18.82 -31.95 -5.44
CA ALA A 970 -19.51 -32.04 -6.73
C ALA A 970 -18.76 -31.31 -7.85
N PHE A 971 -18.12 -30.18 -7.53
CA PHE A 971 -17.58 -29.27 -8.53
C PHE A 971 -16.05 -29.32 -8.64
N TYR A 972 -15.32 -29.59 -7.57
CA TYR A 972 -13.85 -29.51 -7.55
C TYR A 972 -13.13 -30.86 -7.43
N ARG A 973 -13.80 -31.86 -6.84
CA ARG A 973 -13.42 -33.29 -6.92
C ARG A 973 -14.03 -33.94 -8.15
#